data_AF-A0A080Z9M1-F1
#
_entry.id   AF-A0A080Z9M1-F1
#
_cell.length_a   1.000
_cell.length_b   1.000
_cell.length_c   1.000
_cell.angle_alpha   90.00
_cell.angle_beta   90.00
_cell.angle_gamma   90.00
#
_symmetry.space_group_name_H-M   'P 1'
#
loop_
_entity.id
_entity.type
_entity.pdbx_description
1 polymer ?
#
loop_
_entity_poly.entity_id
_entity_poly.type
_entity_poly.pdbx_seq_one_letter_code
_entity_poly.pdbx_strand_id
1 'polypeptide(L)'
;MDHRTSCRTSTSATIEATQAWSSVVLQDTLTLEHAAVDINTERILYHLHLELEHPIPELFLANAEFLTLSWPIGGIWKIMSLSQNNHHVHCTSWRETEMNPEEVSELANKVALTWSSPDPAKNHYSPADDEDTGDLTPTVFNWKMQLGQWGTTQHWFLRDIMPPQNGRPGPLTVQLLAGFSPLEVQIEVNAITAVDTVGQTFTADVTWEVTLPAITTIREDSMLSELTAILEIEGEQFEFTNVNSVQEKYDLYYGLLPAGPVNFTDRTSLATPVEPNTESLSHVLISRRIVATFSEEMTVYSFPVDQQKLTFSFSTGLGLRESLRITPAPLDAGTFAIDNYKMGNVFDVVYHNKIFVGEIDAKGTKKGIRFEMMLERRPGYYVTNVAILAAVITYLCFISYAPLADGKLVETGDRLQIVLTLLLTAVTFKNQVGSLIPRISYFTTLDKYVFFCFMIACLVVVETALFPVVAKSLKVEKSWKEKSLLWFSIGFFTFVNVAWGIYIVLFVKYRKRESKVLLNVHEAIRVIATSGIPAEHREAVLHEYLEECHFQNWELPEICCAEFGYLYVRLPDDEPQCTDNIDKKKKMHASTRQNTEQKLDFFRNIYTKLNPSGSPLRALTRESQMPLRATKPSEAFQDGRGQILRLSGVSPSSPAAATLTRSHSVAVYHRMT
;
A
#
# COMPACT_ATOMS: atom_id res chain seq x y z
N MET A 1 -20.42 -31.83 10.26
CA MET A 1 -19.15 -32.57 10.37
C MET A 1 -18.12 -31.57 10.83
N ASP A 2 -17.71 -31.73 12.08
CA ASP A 2 -16.85 -30.82 12.82
C ASP A 2 -15.45 -30.76 12.20
N HIS A 3 -15.04 -29.58 11.74
CA HIS A 3 -13.63 -29.27 11.59
C HIS A 3 -13.19 -28.43 12.79
N ARG A 4 -12.81 -29.15 13.85
CA ARG A 4 -11.95 -28.64 14.92
C ARG A 4 -10.66 -28.12 14.28
N THR A 5 -10.52 -26.81 14.21
CA THR A 5 -9.25 -26.13 14.04
C THR A 5 -8.39 -26.44 15.27
N SER A 6 -7.36 -27.24 15.04
CA SER A 6 -6.28 -27.47 16.00
C SER A 6 -5.59 -26.13 16.28
N CYS A 7 -5.94 -25.48 17.39
CA CYS A 7 -5.11 -24.45 18.02
C CYS A 7 -3.75 -25.06 18.34
N ARG A 8 -2.76 -24.83 17.48
CA ARG A 8 -1.37 -24.85 17.92
C ARG A 8 -1.22 -23.66 18.86
N THR A 9 -1.13 -23.94 20.15
CA THR A 9 -0.69 -23.01 21.19
C THR A 9 0.69 -22.48 20.79
N SER A 10 0.73 -21.27 20.23
CA SER A 10 1.98 -20.51 20.14
C SER A 10 2.38 -20.11 21.56
N THR A 11 3.47 -20.70 22.06
CA THR A 11 4.14 -20.36 23.32
C THR A 11 4.80 -18.98 23.24
N SER A 12 4.02 -17.93 22.96
CA SER A 12 4.47 -16.53 23.00
C SER A 12 3.66 -15.81 24.07
N ALA A 13 4.31 -15.12 25.00
CA ALA A 13 3.62 -14.33 26.01
C ALA A 13 2.82 -13.17 25.37
N THR A 14 1.79 -12.68 26.05
CA THR A 14 1.06 -11.47 25.65
C THR A 14 1.97 -10.24 25.75
N ILE A 15 1.83 -9.27 24.84
CA ILE A 15 2.62 -8.01 24.84
C ILE A 15 2.55 -7.31 26.19
N GLU A 16 1.36 -7.24 26.80
CA GLU A 16 1.14 -6.65 28.13
C GLU A 16 1.94 -7.36 29.24
N ALA A 17 2.02 -8.69 29.19
CA ALA A 17 2.80 -9.47 30.16
C ALA A 17 4.30 -9.24 30.01
N THR A 18 4.78 -8.98 28.78
CA THR A 18 6.17 -8.61 28.52
C THR A 18 6.47 -7.17 28.97
N GLN A 19 5.54 -6.23 28.77
CA GLN A 19 5.69 -4.83 29.20
C GLN A 19 5.71 -4.66 30.72
N ALA A 20 5.01 -5.53 31.46
CA ALA A 20 4.99 -5.49 32.92
C ALA A 20 6.30 -5.98 33.58
N TRP A 21 7.22 -6.56 32.82
CA TRP A 21 8.48 -7.08 33.35
C TRP A 21 9.49 -5.96 33.62
N SER A 22 10.10 -6.00 34.81
CA SER A 22 11.18 -5.10 35.22
C SER A 22 12.17 -5.86 36.10
N SER A 23 13.47 -5.62 35.93
CA SER A 23 14.54 -6.21 36.76
C SER A 23 15.51 -5.15 37.28
N VAL A 24 16.23 -5.47 38.35
CA VAL A 24 17.35 -4.68 38.87
C VAL A 24 18.66 -5.19 38.27
N VAL A 25 19.59 -4.27 37.97
CA VAL A 25 20.95 -4.57 37.50
C VAL A 25 21.87 -4.75 38.69
N LEU A 26 22.61 -5.86 38.72
CA LEU A 26 23.57 -6.19 39.79
C LEU A 26 24.98 -5.67 39.50
N GLN A 27 25.42 -5.79 38.24
CA GLN A 27 26.68 -5.26 37.75
C GLN A 27 26.50 -4.72 36.34
N ASP A 28 27.11 -3.58 36.05
CA ASP A 28 27.12 -2.94 34.75
C ASP A 28 28.57 -2.63 34.32
N THR A 29 28.90 -3.00 33.09
CA THR A 29 30.16 -2.59 32.45
C THR A 29 29.82 -1.91 31.13
N LEU A 30 29.97 -0.58 31.11
CA LEU A 30 29.79 0.24 29.91
C LEU A 30 31.13 0.31 29.16
N THR A 31 31.15 -0.24 27.96
CA THR A 31 32.30 -0.17 27.05
C THR A 31 31.95 0.78 25.90
N LEU A 32 32.74 1.84 25.74
CA LEU A 32 32.57 2.76 24.63
C LEU A 32 33.45 2.30 23.47
N GLU A 33 32.82 1.86 22.37
CA GLU A 33 33.54 1.50 21.15
C GLU A 33 33.27 2.56 20.08
N HIS A 34 34.32 3.26 19.65
CA HIS A 34 34.21 4.19 18.52
C HIS A 34 34.07 3.39 17.22
N ALA A 35 32.83 3.07 16.84
CA ALA A 35 32.54 2.44 15.56
C ALA A 35 32.17 3.53 14.53
N ALA A 36 33.17 4.21 13.98
CA ALA A 36 33.01 4.99 12.75
C ALA A 36 32.74 4.00 11.59
N VAL A 37 31.49 3.56 11.44
CA VAL A 37 31.11 2.52 10.47
C VAL A 37 30.97 3.08 9.05
N ASP A 38 30.94 4.40 8.85
CA ASP A 38 31.00 4.97 7.51
C ASP A 38 31.50 6.42 7.55
N ILE A 39 32.25 6.86 6.54
CA ILE A 39 32.75 8.25 6.39
C ILE A 39 31.58 9.25 6.34
N ASN A 40 30.36 8.76 6.12
CA ASN A 40 29.16 9.55 5.92
C ASN A 40 28.25 9.68 7.15
N THR A 41 28.46 8.95 8.25
CA THR A 41 27.43 8.86 9.32
C THR A 41 27.84 9.37 10.72
N GLU A 42 29.13 9.62 11.00
CA GLU A 42 29.62 10.26 12.25
C GLU A 42 28.84 9.88 13.54
N ARG A 43 28.72 8.57 13.83
CA ARG A 43 27.99 8.04 15.00
C ARG A 43 28.94 7.52 16.08
N ILE A 44 28.62 7.75 17.35
CA ILE A 44 29.22 7.07 18.50
C ILE A 44 28.36 5.87 18.87
N LEU A 45 28.98 4.69 18.93
CA LEU A 45 28.32 3.45 19.34
C LEU A 45 28.68 3.14 20.81
N TYR A 46 27.67 2.94 21.64
CA TYR A 46 27.81 2.55 23.03
C TYR A 46 27.50 1.06 23.16
N HIS A 47 28.42 0.31 23.75
CA HIS A 47 28.22 -1.08 24.13
C HIS A 47 28.04 -1.17 25.64
N LEU A 48 27.00 -1.89 26.07
CA LEU A 48 26.71 -2.06 27.48
C LEU A 48 26.53 -3.53 27.78
N HIS A 49 27.32 -4.02 28.73
CA HIS A 49 27.22 -5.37 29.26
C HIS A 49 26.58 -5.31 30.65
N LEU A 50 25.39 -5.90 30.77
CA LEU A 50 24.58 -5.91 31.99
C LEU A 50 24.54 -7.31 32.61
N GLU A 51 24.62 -7.39 33.93
CA GLU A 51 24.29 -8.58 34.72
C GLU A 51 22.98 -8.32 35.50
N LEU A 52 21.94 -9.11 35.20
CA LEU A 52 20.60 -8.96 35.76
C LEU A 52 20.39 -9.86 36.98
N GLU A 53 19.65 -9.36 37.98
CA GLU A 53 19.23 -10.15 39.15
C GLU A 53 18.29 -11.31 38.77
N HIS A 54 17.35 -11.04 37.87
CA HIS A 54 16.42 -12.04 37.33
C HIS A 54 16.65 -12.22 35.82
N PRO A 55 16.79 -13.45 35.31
CA PRO A 55 17.03 -13.69 33.90
C PRO A 55 15.80 -13.32 33.07
N ILE A 56 16.02 -12.85 31.83
CA ILE A 56 14.92 -12.57 30.90
C ILE A 56 14.28 -13.90 30.48
N PRO A 57 12.97 -14.13 30.72
CA PRO A 57 12.30 -15.34 30.27
C PRO A 57 12.28 -15.47 28.74
N GLU A 58 12.58 -16.66 28.21
CA GLU A 58 12.63 -16.90 26.74
C GLU A 58 11.30 -16.56 26.03
N LEU A 59 10.18 -16.70 26.73
CA LEU A 59 8.83 -16.38 26.21
C LEU A 59 8.63 -14.89 25.89
N PHE A 60 9.48 -14.01 26.44
CA PHE A 60 9.41 -12.56 26.28
C PHE A 60 10.34 -12.04 25.18
N LEU A 61 11.39 -12.80 24.84
CA LEU A 61 12.36 -12.44 23.80
C LEU A 61 11.74 -12.35 22.40
N ALA A 62 10.65 -13.08 22.15
CA ALA A 62 9.91 -12.99 20.90
C ALA A 62 9.23 -11.62 20.69
N ASN A 63 9.02 -10.85 21.77
CA ASN A 63 8.24 -9.61 21.75
C ASN A 63 9.04 -8.35 22.11
N ALA A 64 10.26 -8.50 22.66
CA ALA A 64 11.07 -7.40 23.17
C ALA A 64 12.43 -7.33 22.47
N GLU A 65 12.62 -6.29 21.65
CA GLU A 65 13.88 -6.02 20.94
C GLU A 65 14.77 -5.00 21.68
N PHE A 66 14.17 -4.17 22.55
CA PHE A 66 14.83 -3.06 23.20
C PHE A 66 14.67 -3.08 24.72
N LEU A 67 15.58 -2.39 25.39
CA LEU A 67 15.64 -2.19 26.83
C LEU A 67 15.73 -0.70 27.13
N THR A 68 15.18 -0.31 28.28
CA THR A 68 15.25 1.06 28.77
C THR A 68 15.90 1.05 30.15
N LEU A 69 16.78 2.02 30.39
CA LEU A 69 17.56 2.15 31.62
C LEU A 69 17.13 3.39 32.40
N SER A 70 17.14 3.27 33.74
CA SER A 70 16.94 4.41 34.62
C SER A 70 18.20 5.30 34.71
N TRP A 71 18.09 6.41 35.45
CA TRP A 71 19.25 7.24 35.81
C TRP A 71 20.35 6.37 36.43
N PRO A 72 21.63 6.57 36.07
CA PRO A 72 22.22 7.70 35.33
C PRO A 72 22.46 7.50 33.82
N ILE A 73 22.25 6.31 33.26
CA ILE A 73 22.64 6.00 31.87
C ILE A 73 21.58 6.46 30.85
N GLY A 74 20.31 6.13 31.11
CA GLY A 74 19.23 6.53 30.20
C GLY A 74 19.19 5.81 28.85
N GLY A 75 18.29 6.25 27.97
CA GLY A 75 18.25 5.85 26.56
C GLY A 75 17.53 4.54 26.25
N ILE A 76 17.42 4.27 24.94
CA ILE A 76 16.94 2.99 24.37
C ILE A 76 18.16 2.17 23.95
N TRP A 77 18.20 0.92 24.39
CA TRP A 77 19.29 -0.03 24.14
C TRP A 77 18.78 -1.25 23.40
N LYS A 78 19.37 -1.57 22.25
CA LYS A 78 19.04 -2.73 21.44
C LYS A 78 19.73 -3.97 22.00
N ILE A 79 18.98 -5.06 22.17
CA ILE A 79 19.54 -6.36 22.61
C ILE A 79 20.26 -7.01 21.44
N MET A 80 21.57 -7.28 21.58
CA MET A 80 22.38 -7.93 20.53
C MET A 80 22.63 -9.41 20.82
N SER A 81 22.98 -9.75 22.06
CA SER A 81 23.18 -11.14 22.46
C SER A 81 22.89 -11.33 23.94
N LEU A 82 22.43 -12.54 24.26
CA LEU A 82 22.15 -13.01 25.62
C LEU A 82 23.10 -14.16 25.92
N SER A 83 23.71 -14.13 27.10
CA SER A 83 24.67 -15.14 27.54
C SER A 83 24.31 -15.66 28.93
N GLN A 84 24.73 -16.90 29.22
CA GLN A 84 24.50 -17.61 30.48
C GLN A 84 23.03 -17.56 30.97
N ASN A 85 22.14 -18.30 30.29
CA ASN A 85 20.71 -18.36 30.65
C ASN A 85 20.01 -16.98 30.77
N ASN A 86 20.33 -16.05 29.87
CA ASN A 86 19.76 -14.69 29.81
C ASN A 86 20.05 -13.83 31.05
N HIS A 87 21.09 -14.14 31.83
CA HIS A 87 21.57 -13.29 32.93
C HIS A 87 22.48 -12.17 32.45
N HIS A 88 23.33 -12.44 31.45
CA HIS A 88 24.20 -11.42 30.85
C HIS A 88 23.59 -10.92 29.55
N VAL A 89 23.35 -9.61 29.47
CA VAL A 89 22.78 -8.97 28.29
C VAL A 89 23.82 -8.03 27.69
N HIS A 90 24.11 -8.23 26.41
CA HIS A 90 24.92 -7.30 25.63
C HIS A 90 23.99 -6.43 24.79
N CYS A 91 24.04 -5.12 25.05
CA CYS A 91 23.18 -4.15 24.41
C CYS A 91 23.99 -3.08 23.69
N THR A 92 23.42 -2.52 22.62
CA THR A 92 24.01 -1.38 21.93
C THR A 92 23.04 -0.23 21.83
N SER A 93 23.56 0.99 21.98
CA SER A 93 22.85 2.23 21.67
C SER A 93 23.80 3.15 20.94
N TRP A 94 23.30 4.16 20.26
CA TRP A 94 24.17 5.06 19.50
C TRP A 94 23.68 6.50 19.58
N ARG A 95 24.60 7.44 19.36
CA ARG A 95 24.34 8.87 19.32
C ARG A 95 25.06 9.53 18.16
N GLU A 96 24.41 10.48 17.51
CA GLU A 96 25.02 11.32 16.48
C GLU A 96 25.89 12.40 17.15
N THR A 97 27.13 12.57 16.72
CA THR A 97 28.03 13.58 17.30
C THR A 97 28.95 14.20 16.26
N GLU A 98 29.14 15.51 16.34
CA GLU A 98 30.12 16.26 15.53
C GLU A 98 31.56 16.19 16.11
N MET A 99 31.80 15.34 17.12
CA MET A 99 33.09 15.24 17.80
C MET A 99 34.14 14.52 16.94
N ASN A 100 35.37 15.03 16.96
CA ASN A 100 36.47 14.38 16.27
C ASN A 100 36.79 13.00 16.89
N PRO A 101 37.31 12.02 16.13
CA PRO A 101 37.64 10.69 16.65
C PRO A 101 38.58 10.70 17.87
N GLU A 102 39.48 11.68 17.94
CA GLU A 102 40.39 11.89 19.07
C GLU A 102 39.65 12.36 20.34
N GLU A 103 38.71 13.28 20.20
CA GLU A 103 37.87 13.78 21.31
C GLU A 103 36.94 12.70 21.84
N VAL A 104 36.42 11.83 20.95
CA VAL A 104 35.60 10.69 21.35
C VAL A 104 36.43 9.63 22.09
N SER A 105 37.68 9.41 21.70
CA SER A 105 38.60 8.50 22.42
C SER A 105 38.93 9.02 23.82
N GLU A 106 39.11 10.33 23.98
CA GLU A 106 39.27 10.95 25.30
C GLU A 106 38.00 10.81 26.16
N LEU A 107 36.81 11.00 25.56
CA LEU A 107 35.54 10.77 26.25
C LEU A 107 35.37 9.30 26.66
N ALA A 108 35.72 8.35 25.77
CA ALA A 108 35.71 6.92 26.04
C ALA A 108 36.53 6.57 27.28
N ASN A 109 37.76 7.11 27.36
CA ASN A 109 38.67 6.91 28.48
C ASN A 109 38.12 7.51 29.78
N LYS A 110 37.55 8.72 29.74
CA LYS A 110 36.92 9.35 30.91
C LYS A 110 35.73 8.54 31.42
N VAL A 111 34.86 8.09 30.53
CA VAL A 111 33.68 7.28 30.89
C VAL A 111 34.13 5.92 31.43
N ALA A 112 35.03 5.20 30.75
CA ALA A 112 35.56 3.93 31.23
C ALA A 112 36.20 4.02 32.62
N LEU A 113 36.92 5.11 32.93
CA LEU A 113 37.50 5.35 34.25
C LEU A 113 36.45 5.65 35.35
N THR A 114 35.32 6.25 34.97
CA THR A 114 34.24 6.63 35.90
C THR A 114 33.41 5.40 36.32
N TRP A 115 33.19 4.45 35.41
CA TRP A 115 32.29 3.30 35.61
C TRP A 115 33.00 1.98 35.91
N SER A 116 34.34 1.93 35.91
CA SER A 116 35.12 0.71 36.20
C SER A 116 35.44 0.48 37.69
N SER A 117 34.89 1.28 38.61
CA SER A 117 35.10 1.09 40.05
C SER A 117 34.04 0.16 40.64
N PRO A 118 34.37 -1.09 41.05
CA PRO A 118 33.39 -2.10 41.42
C PRO A 118 33.14 -2.19 42.94
N ASP A 119 33.29 -1.09 43.70
CA ASP A 119 33.12 -1.11 45.17
C ASP A 119 31.81 -0.42 45.61
N PRO A 120 30.71 -1.16 45.86
CA PRO A 120 29.49 -0.61 46.49
C PRO A 120 29.71 -0.15 47.95
N ALA A 121 30.89 -0.41 48.54
CA ALA A 121 31.20 -0.15 49.95
C ALA A 121 32.06 1.11 50.21
N LYS A 122 32.50 1.86 49.19
CA LYS A 122 33.27 3.11 49.37
C LYS A 122 32.43 4.40 49.30
N ASN A 123 31.12 4.31 49.13
CA ASN A 123 30.21 5.47 49.19
C ASN A 123 29.78 5.84 50.62
N HIS A 124 30.66 5.68 51.61
CA HIS A 124 30.53 6.37 52.90
C HIS A 124 31.27 7.70 52.82
N TYR A 125 30.60 8.69 52.23
CA TYR A 125 31.01 10.09 52.37
C TYR A 125 30.84 10.53 53.83
N SER A 126 31.93 11.01 54.44
CA SER A 126 31.91 11.65 55.75
C SER A 126 31.41 13.10 55.60
N PRO A 127 30.58 13.63 56.52
CA PRO A 127 29.82 14.86 56.32
C PRO A 127 30.59 16.15 56.70
N ALA A 128 31.85 16.29 56.29
CA ALA A 128 32.69 17.39 56.78
C ALA A 128 33.46 18.22 55.73
N ASP A 129 33.45 17.86 54.45
CA ASP A 129 34.18 18.61 53.41
C ASP A 129 33.27 18.88 52.20
N ASP A 130 32.29 19.76 52.37
CA ASP A 130 31.43 20.28 51.28
C ASP A 130 31.49 21.82 51.27
N GLU A 131 32.57 22.37 50.74
CA GLU A 131 32.55 23.62 49.96
C GLU A 131 33.48 23.40 48.75
N ASP A 132 32.94 23.61 47.54
CA ASP A 132 33.59 23.50 46.23
C ASP A 132 33.94 22.09 45.69
N THR A 133 32.96 21.41 45.06
CA THR A 133 33.09 20.79 43.71
C THR A 133 31.76 20.17 43.25
N GLY A 134 31.00 20.90 42.43
CA GLY A 134 29.73 20.45 41.87
C GLY A 134 29.88 19.69 40.55
N ASP A 135 30.50 18.50 40.54
CA ASP A 135 30.52 17.62 39.36
C ASP A 135 29.54 16.45 39.55
N LEU A 136 28.31 16.64 39.06
CA LEU A 136 27.34 15.56 38.85
C LEU A 136 27.92 14.55 37.85
N THR A 137 27.77 13.25 38.12
CA THR A 137 28.18 12.17 37.21
C THR A 137 27.59 12.38 35.81
N PRO A 138 28.38 12.32 34.73
CA PRO A 138 27.87 12.59 33.38
C PRO A 138 26.86 11.52 32.95
N THR A 139 25.62 11.95 32.64
CA THR A 139 24.57 11.12 32.06
C THR A 139 24.86 10.87 30.58
N VAL A 140 24.72 9.62 30.12
CA VAL A 140 25.04 9.26 28.71
C VAL A 140 23.91 9.73 27.79
N PHE A 141 22.67 9.40 28.13
CA PHE A 141 21.47 9.94 27.51
C PHE A 141 20.69 10.75 28.55
N ASN A 142 20.21 11.93 28.16
CA ASN A 142 19.42 12.79 29.04
C ASN A 142 17.92 12.44 29.03
N TRP A 143 17.53 11.43 28.25
CA TRP A 143 16.15 10.99 28.04
C TRP A 143 16.00 9.48 28.25
N LYS A 144 14.81 9.03 28.66
CA LYS A 144 14.44 7.61 28.80
C LYS A 144 13.03 7.38 28.27
N MET A 145 12.71 6.14 27.88
CA MET A 145 11.31 5.76 27.72
C MET A 145 10.74 5.34 29.08
N GLN A 146 9.48 5.71 29.32
CA GLN A 146 8.74 5.40 30.53
C GLN A 146 7.38 4.81 30.16
N LEU A 147 6.97 3.78 30.89
CA LEU A 147 5.64 3.18 30.77
C LEU A 147 4.62 4.03 31.54
N GLY A 148 3.55 4.45 30.88
CA GLY A 148 2.44 5.18 31.47
C GLY A 148 1.08 4.68 31.00
N GLN A 149 0.01 5.23 31.56
CA GLN A 149 -1.36 4.99 31.10
C GLN A 149 -1.83 6.17 30.25
N TRP A 150 -2.11 5.89 28.97
CA TRP A 150 -2.70 6.83 28.03
C TRP A 150 -4.13 6.40 27.70
N GLY A 151 -5.10 7.19 28.16
CA GLY A 151 -6.50 6.78 28.10
C GLY A 151 -6.75 5.50 28.90
N THR A 152 -7.04 4.39 28.21
CA THR A 152 -7.28 3.07 28.81
C THR A 152 -6.17 2.06 28.56
N THR A 153 -5.10 2.43 27.83
CA THR A 153 -4.03 1.51 27.41
C THR A 153 -2.70 1.85 28.09
N GLN A 154 -1.87 0.82 28.32
CA GLN A 154 -0.48 1.03 28.70
C GLN A 154 0.32 1.44 27.46
N HIS A 155 1.09 2.53 27.57
CA HIS A 155 1.80 3.13 26.46
C HIS A 155 3.20 3.60 26.89
N TRP A 156 4.17 3.41 26.01
CA TRP A 156 5.55 3.84 26.22
C TRP A 156 5.76 5.23 25.63
N PHE A 157 6.25 6.16 26.44
CA PHE A 157 6.53 7.53 26.02
C PHE A 157 7.94 7.98 26.44
N LEU A 158 8.49 8.94 25.70
CA LEU A 158 9.80 9.55 25.90
C LEU A 158 9.72 10.69 26.91
N ARG A 159 10.62 10.70 27.89
CA ARG A 159 10.71 11.70 28.96
C ARG A 159 12.16 12.00 29.33
N ASP A 160 12.43 13.22 29.79
CA ASP A 160 13.74 13.57 30.35
C ASP A 160 14.05 12.77 31.63
N ILE A 161 15.33 12.48 31.82
CA ILE A 161 15.81 11.81 33.03
C ILE A 161 16.05 12.87 34.09
N MET A 162 15.24 12.81 35.15
CA MET A 162 15.43 13.62 36.33
C MET A 162 16.34 12.91 37.35
N PRO A 163 17.29 13.61 37.97
CA PRO A 163 18.06 13.04 39.09
C PRO A 163 17.10 12.71 40.26
N PRO A 164 17.37 11.66 41.04
CA PRO A 164 16.57 11.33 42.21
C PRO A 164 16.60 12.50 43.21
N GLN A 165 15.46 12.85 43.82
CA GLN A 165 15.28 14.02 44.69
C GLN A 165 16.28 14.13 45.86
N ASN A 166 16.94 13.02 46.24
CA ASN A 166 17.92 12.97 47.34
C ASN A 166 19.38 12.96 46.89
N GLY A 167 19.68 13.09 45.58
CA GLY A 167 21.05 13.07 45.04
C GLY A 167 21.80 11.75 45.21
N ARG A 168 21.16 10.70 45.75
CA ARG A 168 21.75 9.36 45.92
C ARG A 168 21.39 8.47 44.73
N PRO A 169 22.34 7.74 44.12
CA PRO A 169 22.04 6.74 43.10
C PRO A 169 21.11 5.66 43.67
N GLY A 170 19.89 5.57 43.12
CA GLY A 170 19.06 4.37 43.29
C GLY A 170 19.64 3.21 42.48
N PRO A 171 19.22 1.96 42.74
CA PRO A 171 19.64 0.82 41.93
C PRO A 171 19.19 0.99 40.47
N LEU A 172 20.07 0.72 39.51
CA LEU A 172 19.76 0.79 38.08
C LEU A 172 18.69 -0.26 37.75
N THR A 173 17.53 0.19 37.26
CA THR A 173 16.43 -0.70 36.86
C THR A 173 16.34 -0.79 35.34
N VAL A 174 16.14 -2.00 34.84
CA VAL A 174 15.95 -2.33 33.43
C VAL A 174 14.49 -2.68 33.19
N GLN A 175 13.91 -2.12 32.13
CA GLN A 175 12.57 -2.49 31.66
C GLN A 175 12.63 -2.95 30.20
N LEU A 176 11.89 -4.02 29.88
CA LEU A 176 11.76 -4.53 28.52
C LEU A 176 10.76 -3.69 27.74
N LEU A 177 11.18 -3.27 26.55
CA LEU A 177 10.32 -2.57 25.62
C LEU A 177 9.75 -3.58 24.63
N ALA A 178 8.47 -3.92 24.82
CA ALA A 178 7.73 -4.79 23.92
C ALA A 178 6.52 -4.07 23.34
N GLY A 179 6.28 -4.25 22.04
CA GLY A 179 5.11 -3.71 21.34
C GLY A 179 5.07 -2.19 21.31
N PHE A 180 5.86 -1.57 20.42
CA PHE A 180 5.66 -0.16 20.08
C PHE A 180 4.24 0.07 19.59
N SER A 181 3.77 1.30 19.78
CA SER A 181 2.56 1.75 19.11
C SER A 181 2.74 1.60 17.59
N PRO A 182 1.72 1.10 16.87
CA PRO A 182 1.78 1.07 15.42
C PRO A 182 1.92 2.50 14.87
N LEU A 183 2.64 2.62 13.76
CA LEU A 183 2.77 3.84 12.97
C LEU A 183 1.43 4.12 12.31
N GLU A 184 0.85 5.29 12.57
CA GLU A 184 -0.39 5.72 11.93
C GLU A 184 -0.07 6.36 10.59
N VAL A 185 -0.64 5.83 9.51
CA VAL A 185 -0.46 6.39 8.16
C VAL A 185 -1.75 7.07 7.73
N GLN A 186 -1.59 8.29 7.26
CA GLN A 186 -2.62 9.11 6.67
C GLN A 186 -2.19 9.60 5.28
N ILE A 187 -3.16 9.76 4.40
CA ILE A 187 -2.96 10.32 3.06
C ILE A 187 -3.87 11.51 2.84
N GLU A 188 -3.33 12.58 2.29
CA GLU A 188 -4.11 13.69 1.77
C GLU A 188 -3.85 13.83 0.27
N VAL A 189 -4.91 13.74 -0.51
CA VAL A 189 -4.84 13.92 -1.96
C VAL A 189 -5.21 15.38 -2.26
N ASN A 190 -4.21 16.19 -2.57
CA ASN A 190 -4.32 17.62 -2.80
C ASN A 190 -5.02 17.93 -4.13
N ALA A 191 -4.66 17.18 -5.18
CA ALA A 191 -5.23 17.35 -6.51
C ALA A 191 -5.05 16.11 -7.40
N ILE A 192 -5.95 15.95 -8.35
CA ILE A 192 -5.83 14.99 -9.46
C ILE A 192 -5.80 15.80 -10.74
N THR A 193 -4.71 15.69 -11.49
CA THR A 193 -4.45 16.54 -12.66
C THR A 193 -4.84 15.85 -13.96
N ALA A 194 -4.61 14.54 -14.07
CA ALA A 194 -4.91 13.77 -15.26
C ALA A 194 -5.30 12.33 -14.91
N VAL A 195 -6.25 11.76 -15.66
CA VAL A 195 -6.66 10.35 -15.58
C VAL A 195 -6.70 9.81 -17.00
N ASP A 196 -5.79 8.91 -17.33
CA ASP A 196 -5.73 8.20 -18.60
C ASP A 196 -6.19 6.75 -18.42
N THR A 197 -7.46 6.50 -18.76
CA THR A 197 -8.07 5.17 -18.66
C THR A 197 -7.52 4.16 -19.66
N VAL A 198 -6.91 4.61 -20.76
CA VAL A 198 -6.31 3.70 -21.76
C VAL A 198 -4.86 3.42 -21.39
N GLY A 199 -4.13 4.47 -20.98
CA GLY A 199 -2.77 4.37 -20.48
C GLY A 199 -2.64 3.70 -19.11
N GLN A 200 -3.76 3.42 -18.41
CA GLN A 200 -3.78 2.82 -17.08
C GLN A 200 -2.93 3.61 -16.07
N THR A 201 -2.99 4.94 -16.20
CA THR A 201 -2.22 5.86 -15.36
C THR A 201 -3.05 7.06 -14.97
N PHE A 202 -2.70 7.64 -13.83
CA PHE A 202 -3.27 8.91 -13.38
C PHE A 202 -2.20 9.73 -12.68
N THR A 203 -2.28 11.05 -12.78
CA THR A 203 -1.35 11.96 -12.13
C THR A 203 -2.06 12.63 -10.96
N ALA A 204 -1.45 12.55 -9.79
CA ALA A 204 -1.98 13.13 -8.57
C ALA A 204 -0.88 13.82 -7.76
N ASP A 205 -1.31 14.83 -7.01
CA ASP A 205 -0.55 15.54 -6.01
C ASP A 205 -1.03 15.06 -4.65
N VAL A 206 -0.13 14.46 -3.88
CA VAL A 206 -0.43 13.68 -2.69
C VAL A 206 0.56 14.02 -1.59
N THR A 207 0.05 14.29 -0.41
CA THR A 207 0.78 14.36 0.86
C THR A 207 0.54 13.07 1.62
N TRP A 208 1.61 12.39 2.01
CA TRP A 208 1.50 11.28 2.96
C TRP A 208 2.07 11.72 4.30
N GLU A 209 1.47 11.18 5.36
CA GLU A 209 1.77 11.51 6.74
C GLU A 209 1.91 10.22 7.54
N VAL A 210 3.05 10.06 8.20
CA VAL A 210 3.32 8.96 9.12
C VAL A 210 3.47 9.56 10.51
N THR A 211 2.61 9.11 11.43
CA THR A 211 2.57 9.62 12.80
C THR A 211 2.97 8.52 13.77
N LEU A 212 3.93 8.81 14.64
CA LEU A 212 4.19 8.03 15.85
C LEU A 212 3.30 8.60 16.95
N PRO A 213 2.28 7.86 17.42
CA PRO A 213 1.30 8.46 18.29
C PRO A 213 1.80 8.56 19.72
N ALA A 214 1.57 9.72 20.34
CA ALA A 214 1.78 9.98 21.77
C ALA A 214 3.17 9.57 22.30
N ILE A 215 4.24 9.78 21.54
CA ILE A 215 5.55 9.22 21.88
C ILE A 215 6.45 10.16 22.69
N THR A 216 6.27 11.49 22.70
CA THR A 216 7.19 12.39 23.42
C THR A 216 6.52 13.45 24.31
N THR A 217 7.14 13.72 25.47
CA THR A 217 6.91 14.96 26.25
C THR A 217 7.97 16.03 25.94
N ILE A 218 9.11 15.60 25.40
CA ILE A 218 10.25 16.43 25.05
C ILE A 218 9.99 17.19 23.74
N ARG A 219 10.33 18.48 23.71
CA ARG A 219 10.20 19.37 22.54
C ARG A 219 11.49 19.59 21.76
N GLU A 220 12.62 19.07 22.25
CA GLU A 220 13.91 19.24 21.60
C GLU A 220 14.08 18.32 20.39
N ASP A 221 14.31 18.92 19.22
CA ASP A 221 14.44 18.22 17.93
C ASP A 221 15.64 17.25 17.88
N SER A 222 16.71 17.52 18.64
CA SER A 222 17.91 16.66 18.70
C SER A 222 17.57 15.25 19.21
N MET A 223 16.74 15.15 20.25
CA MET A 223 16.37 13.86 20.86
C MET A 223 15.42 13.06 19.97
N LEU A 224 14.56 13.77 19.23
CA LEU A 224 13.64 13.18 18.28
C LEU A 224 14.39 12.58 17.08
N SER A 225 15.44 13.26 16.61
CA SER A 225 16.33 12.74 15.56
C SER A 225 17.07 11.48 16.02
N GLU A 226 17.58 11.46 17.26
CA GLU A 226 18.20 10.27 17.85
C GLU A 226 17.19 9.10 17.91
N LEU A 227 15.96 9.35 18.36
CA LEU A 227 14.92 8.32 18.46
C LEU A 227 14.50 7.76 17.10
N THR A 228 14.19 8.61 16.12
CA THR A 228 13.77 8.16 14.78
C THR A 228 14.85 7.34 14.12
N ALA A 229 16.10 7.72 14.32
CA ALA A 229 17.23 7.00 13.76
C ALA A 229 17.52 5.68 14.51
N ILE A 230 17.34 5.59 15.84
CA ILE A 230 17.39 4.32 16.58
C ILE A 230 16.31 3.34 16.09
N LEU A 231 15.13 3.87 15.80
CA LEU A 231 14.01 3.13 15.21
C LEU A 231 14.22 2.81 13.71
N GLU A 232 15.32 3.28 13.12
CA GLU A 232 15.68 3.13 11.70
C GLU A 232 14.61 3.73 10.76
N ILE A 233 13.86 4.73 11.25
CA ILE A 233 12.84 5.45 10.48
C ILE A 233 13.53 6.56 9.69
N GLU A 234 14.01 6.21 8.50
CA GLU A 234 14.51 7.20 7.54
C GLU A 234 13.36 7.62 6.60
N GLY A 235 13.17 8.91 6.38
CA GLY A 235 12.05 9.38 5.55
C GLY A 235 12.12 9.00 4.07
N GLU A 236 13.25 8.50 3.58
CA GLU A 236 13.38 7.91 2.24
C GLU A 236 12.83 6.50 2.14
N GLN A 237 12.57 5.83 3.27
CA GLN A 237 12.03 4.47 3.26
C GLN A 237 10.53 4.45 2.95
N PHE A 238 9.81 5.56 3.08
CA PHE A 238 8.39 5.62 2.77
C PHE A 238 8.17 5.96 1.30
N GLU A 239 7.59 5.01 0.56
CA GLU A 239 7.38 5.15 -0.88
C GLU A 239 6.03 4.57 -1.32
N PHE A 240 5.50 5.11 -2.41
CA PHE A 240 4.39 4.51 -3.12
C PHE A 240 4.91 3.50 -4.13
N THR A 241 4.40 2.27 -4.07
CA THR A 241 4.84 1.17 -4.95
C THR A 241 4.31 1.28 -6.36
N ASN A 242 3.17 1.95 -6.55
CA ASN A 242 2.51 2.06 -7.84
C ASN A 242 2.84 3.35 -8.59
N VAL A 243 3.97 4.00 -8.26
CA VAL A 243 4.46 5.17 -8.98
C VAL A 243 5.22 4.73 -10.23
N ASN A 244 4.79 5.25 -11.38
CA ASN A 244 5.47 5.06 -12.65
C ASN A 244 6.53 6.15 -12.88
N SER A 245 6.19 7.41 -12.58
CA SER A 245 7.13 8.53 -12.65
C SER A 245 6.84 9.59 -11.59
N VAL A 246 7.89 10.12 -10.97
CA VAL A 246 7.81 11.25 -10.04
C VAL A 246 8.12 12.53 -10.81
N GLN A 247 7.23 13.51 -10.73
CA GLN A 247 7.41 14.83 -11.38
C GLN A 247 8.09 15.79 -10.42
N GLU A 248 7.53 15.92 -9.21
CA GLU A 248 8.07 16.76 -8.14
C GLU A 248 8.05 16.00 -6.83
N LYS A 249 9.14 16.10 -6.07
CA LYS A 249 9.28 15.54 -4.72
C LYS A 249 9.72 16.68 -3.81
N TYR A 250 8.89 16.99 -2.82
CA TYR A 250 9.19 18.03 -1.84
C TYR A 250 10.02 17.45 -0.70
N ASP A 251 10.70 18.34 0.04
CA ASP A 251 11.48 17.97 1.21
C ASP A 251 10.59 17.37 2.31
N LEU A 252 11.22 16.59 3.18
CA LEU A 252 10.55 15.96 4.31
C LEU A 252 10.26 17.01 5.39
N TYR A 253 9.05 16.97 5.91
CA TYR A 253 8.63 17.79 7.03
C TYR A 253 8.53 16.95 8.29
N TYR A 254 9.14 17.45 9.37
CA TYR A 254 9.02 16.90 10.72
C TYR A 254 8.24 17.88 11.59
N GLY A 255 7.29 17.38 12.37
CA GLY A 255 6.48 18.21 13.26
C GLY A 255 6.04 17.48 14.52
N LEU A 256 5.63 18.25 15.52
CA LEU A 256 5.04 17.75 16.76
C LEU A 256 3.60 18.23 16.87
N LEU A 257 2.67 17.30 17.09
CA LEU A 257 1.24 17.60 17.30
C LEU A 257 0.83 17.21 18.72
N PRO A 258 0.03 18.02 19.44
CA PRO A 258 -0.40 17.67 20.79
C PRO A 258 -1.35 16.46 20.79
N ALA A 259 -1.10 15.48 21.67
CA ALA A 259 -1.90 14.26 21.81
C ALA A 259 -2.90 14.33 22.97
N GLY A 260 -2.41 14.64 24.17
CA GLY A 260 -3.21 14.63 25.40
C GLY A 260 -2.39 14.24 26.64
N PRO A 261 -3.00 14.25 27.84
CA PRO A 261 -2.31 13.95 29.08
C PRO A 261 -2.07 12.44 29.29
N VAL A 262 -0.93 12.09 29.90
CA VAL A 262 -0.63 10.73 30.39
C VAL A 262 -0.35 10.73 31.87
N ASN A 263 -0.94 9.73 32.54
CA ASN A 263 -0.72 9.47 33.95
C ASN A 263 0.35 8.39 34.09
N PHE A 264 1.39 8.68 34.85
CA PHE A 264 2.44 7.71 35.14
C PHE A 264 2.86 7.77 36.61
N THR A 265 3.39 6.64 37.10
CA THR A 265 3.97 6.53 38.43
C THR A 265 5.47 6.41 38.30
N ASP A 266 6.21 7.37 38.84
CA ASP A 266 7.67 7.33 38.79
C ASP A 266 8.19 6.43 39.93
N ARG A 267 8.49 5.16 39.59
CA ARG A 267 9.01 4.17 40.57
C ARG A 267 10.38 4.53 41.14
N THR A 268 11.08 5.49 40.52
CA THR A 268 12.34 6.05 41.01
C THR A 268 12.16 7.14 42.07
N SER A 269 10.94 7.60 42.33
CA SER A 269 10.67 8.54 43.43
C SER A 269 10.55 7.80 44.76
N LEU A 270 11.41 8.14 45.74
CA LEU A 270 11.32 7.63 47.12
C LEU A 270 10.22 8.33 47.94
N ALA A 271 9.46 9.24 47.34
CA ALA A 271 8.37 9.94 48.01
C ALA A 271 7.18 8.99 48.22
N THR A 272 6.84 8.76 49.48
CA THR A 272 5.60 8.08 49.87
C THR A 272 4.62 9.14 50.40
N PRO A 273 3.40 9.27 49.84
CA PRO A 273 2.80 8.47 48.76
C PRO A 273 3.31 8.83 47.36
N VAL A 274 3.35 7.82 46.46
CA VAL A 274 3.69 7.98 45.03
C VAL A 274 2.50 8.67 44.35
N GLU A 275 2.57 9.97 44.15
CA GLU A 275 1.54 10.71 43.42
C GLU A 275 1.65 10.43 41.91
N PRO A 276 0.52 10.18 41.21
CA PRO A 276 0.53 10.04 39.76
C PRO A 276 0.83 11.41 39.13
N ASN A 277 1.92 11.48 38.37
CA ASN A 277 2.25 12.67 37.60
C ASN A 277 1.47 12.67 36.28
N THR A 278 1.01 13.85 35.87
CA THR A 278 0.33 14.06 34.59
C THR A 278 1.18 14.96 33.70
N GLU A 279 1.63 14.44 32.56
CA GLU A 279 2.37 15.20 31.54
C GLU A 279 1.62 15.17 30.20
N SER A 280 1.73 16.23 29.39
CA SER A 280 1.09 16.29 28.07
C SER A 280 1.99 15.69 26.99
N LEU A 281 1.50 14.67 26.29
CA LEU A 281 2.19 14.03 25.18
C LEU A 281 1.97 14.73 23.86
N SER A 282 2.94 14.53 22.97
CA SER A 282 2.92 14.95 21.57
C SER A 282 3.12 13.74 20.65
N HIS A 283 2.41 13.74 19.53
CA HIS A 283 2.65 12.89 18.38
C HIS A 283 3.83 13.42 17.57
N VAL A 284 4.64 12.52 17.02
CA VAL A 284 5.71 12.87 16.07
C VAL A 284 5.19 12.63 14.66
N LEU A 285 5.14 13.68 13.85
CA LEU A 285 4.66 13.67 12.48
C LEU A 285 5.84 13.71 11.50
N ILE A 286 5.81 12.80 10.55
CA ILE A 286 6.72 12.76 9.39
C ILE A 286 5.84 12.89 8.15
N SER A 287 5.98 13.97 7.40
CA SER A 287 5.12 14.28 6.25
C SER A 287 5.94 14.61 5.01
N ARG A 288 5.45 14.20 3.83
CA ARG A 288 6.04 14.60 2.55
C ARG A 288 4.98 14.74 1.47
N ARG A 289 5.11 15.81 0.69
CA ARG A 289 4.33 16.03 -0.53
C ARG A 289 5.06 15.51 -1.76
N ILE A 290 4.33 14.83 -2.63
CA ILE A 290 4.83 14.37 -3.93
C ILE A 290 3.80 14.61 -5.03
N VAL A 291 4.28 14.92 -6.22
CA VAL A 291 3.49 14.98 -7.45
C VAL A 291 4.00 13.89 -8.37
N ALA A 292 3.17 12.88 -8.62
CA ALA A 292 3.58 11.69 -9.33
C ALA A 292 2.49 11.14 -10.24
N THR A 293 2.92 10.37 -11.24
CA THR A 293 2.07 9.57 -12.10
C THR A 293 2.02 8.15 -11.56
N PHE A 294 0.84 7.74 -11.11
CA PHE A 294 0.54 6.43 -10.57
C PHE A 294 0.01 5.52 -11.68
N SER A 295 0.27 4.22 -11.54
CA SER A 295 -0.27 3.17 -12.39
C SER A 295 -1.43 2.48 -11.67
N GLU A 296 -2.54 2.31 -12.39
CA GLU A 296 -3.75 1.67 -11.88
C GLU A 296 -4.45 0.91 -12.99
N GLU A 297 -4.92 -0.30 -12.67
CA GLU A 297 -5.73 -1.08 -13.60
C GLU A 297 -7.17 -0.54 -13.66
N MET A 298 -7.46 0.22 -14.71
CA MET A 298 -8.77 0.82 -14.94
C MET A 298 -9.62 -0.03 -15.88
N THR A 299 -10.89 -0.19 -15.54
CA THR A 299 -11.86 -0.94 -16.37
C THR A 299 -12.97 -0.01 -16.86
N VAL A 300 -13.36 -0.16 -18.12
CA VAL A 300 -14.18 0.82 -18.85
C VAL A 300 -15.40 0.13 -19.51
N TYR A 301 -15.85 -1.00 -18.95
CA TYR A 301 -16.96 -1.79 -19.50
C TYR A 301 -18.27 -1.01 -19.60
N SER A 302 -18.59 -0.25 -18.55
CA SER A 302 -19.85 0.48 -18.40
C SER A 302 -19.82 1.89 -19.01
N PHE A 303 -18.81 2.20 -19.85
CA PHE A 303 -18.69 3.51 -20.50
C PHE A 303 -19.97 3.89 -21.27
N PRO A 304 -20.51 5.11 -21.08
CA PRO A 304 -19.89 6.28 -20.44
C PRO A 304 -20.26 6.49 -18.96
N VAL A 305 -20.91 5.51 -18.32
CA VAL A 305 -21.34 5.52 -16.90
C VAL A 305 -20.40 4.66 -16.06
N ASP A 306 -19.10 4.73 -16.37
CA ASP A 306 -18.04 4.02 -15.66
C ASP A 306 -17.62 4.76 -14.39
N GLN A 307 -17.27 4.00 -13.36
CA GLN A 307 -16.60 4.49 -12.16
C GLN A 307 -15.19 3.90 -12.07
N GLN A 308 -14.20 4.79 -11.97
CA GLN A 308 -12.79 4.44 -11.92
C GLN A 308 -12.31 4.46 -10.48
N LYS A 309 -11.81 3.31 -10.02
CA LYS A 309 -11.10 3.19 -8.75
C LYS A 309 -9.66 3.65 -8.96
N LEU A 310 -9.18 4.56 -8.11
CA LEU A 310 -7.79 4.99 -8.07
C LEU A 310 -7.19 4.51 -6.76
N THR A 311 -6.08 3.79 -6.85
CA THR A 311 -5.39 3.27 -5.66
C THR A 311 -4.05 3.97 -5.46
N PHE A 312 -3.72 4.30 -4.21
CA PHE A 312 -2.41 4.73 -3.76
C PHE A 312 -1.83 3.64 -2.88
N SER A 313 -0.79 2.94 -3.37
CA SER A 313 -0.22 1.80 -2.65
C SER A 313 0.99 2.25 -1.86
N PHE A 314 0.74 2.74 -0.64
CA PHE A 314 1.78 3.19 0.28
C PHE A 314 2.51 1.98 0.87
N SER A 315 3.83 2.07 0.98
CA SER A 315 4.63 1.00 1.55
C SER A 315 5.89 1.50 2.23
N THR A 316 6.40 0.68 3.14
CA THR A 316 7.68 0.90 3.77
C THR A 316 8.80 0.20 3.02
N GLY A 317 9.98 0.78 3.09
CA GLY A 317 11.21 0.23 2.59
C GLY A 317 11.63 -0.99 3.40
N LEU A 318 12.60 -1.72 2.86
CA LEU A 318 13.20 -2.90 3.51
C LEU A 318 13.98 -2.56 4.78
N GLY A 319 14.29 -1.28 5.01
CA GLY A 319 15.03 -0.79 6.18
C GLY A 319 14.19 -0.66 7.45
N LEU A 320 12.86 -0.69 7.34
CA LEU A 320 12.00 -0.57 8.52
C LEU A 320 11.97 -1.89 9.29
N ARG A 321 12.10 -1.81 10.62
CA ARG A 321 12.09 -2.97 11.51
C ARG A 321 10.80 -3.78 11.42
N GLU A 322 10.93 -5.09 11.56
CA GLU A 322 9.78 -6.02 11.55
C GLU A 322 8.86 -5.81 12.77
N SER A 323 9.38 -5.34 13.90
CA SER A 323 8.61 -5.00 15.11
C SER A 323 7.68 -3.79 14.95
N LEU A 324 8.00 -2.83 14.09
CA LEU A 324 7.23 -1.59 13.91
C LEU A 324 6.02 -1.78 12.99
N ARG A 325 4.85 -2.02 13.56
CA ARG A 325 3.61 -2.25 12.80
C ARG A 325 3.09 -0.95 12.18
N ILE A 326 2.24 -1.07 11.18
CA ILE A 326 1.58 0.07 10.53
C ILE A 326 0.08 -0.11 10.65
N THR A 327 -0.62 0.97 10.94
CA THR A 327 -2.07 1.05 10.95
C THR A 327 -2.50 2.31 10.19
N PRO A 328 -3.65 2.31 9.51
CA PRO A 328 -4.28 3.56 9.09
C PRO A 328 -4.67 4.42 10.30
N ALA A 329 -4.71 5.73 10.12
CA ALA A 329 -5.18 6.64 11.16
C ALA A 329 -6.64 6.34 11.58
N PRO A 330 -6.96 6.36 12.89
CA PRO A 330 -8.25 5.89 13.40
C PRO A 330 -9.43 6.82 13.12
N LEU A 331 -9.20 8.13 12.96
CA LEU A 331 -10.26 9.09 12.60
C LEU A 331 -10.51 9.08 11.09
N ASP A 332 -9.51 9.54 10.34
CA ASP A 332 -9.58 9.73 8.90
C ASP A 332 -8.25 9.30 8.30
N ALA A 333 -8.22 8.08 7.75
CA ALA A 333 -7.04 7.53 7.12
C ALA A 333 -6.69 8.25 5.80
N GLY A 334 -7.66 8.92 5.16
CA GLY A 334 -7.32 9.85 4.11
C GLY A 334 -8.41 10.84 3.72
N THR A 335 -7.95 12.01 3.27
CA THR A 335 -8.79 13.15 2.89
C THR A 335 -8.47 13.63 1.48
N PHE A 336 -9.48 14.03 0.73
CA PHE A 336 -9.34 14.65 -0.59
C PHE A 336 -9.70 16.14 -0.53
N ALA A 337 -8.78 17.00 -0.97
CA ALA A 337 -8.94 18.45 -1.01
C ALA A 337 -9.86 18.86 -2.18
N ILE A 338 -11.17 18.65 -2.01
CA ILE A 338 -12.17 18.83 -3.07
C ILE A 338 -12.27 20.28 -3.58
N ASP A 339 -11.94 21.27 -2.74
CA ASP A 339 -12.02 22.69 -3.08
C ASP A 339 -11.10 23.06 -4.25
N ASN A 340 -10.00 22.33 -4.43
CA ASN A 340 -9.02 22.54 -5.49
C ASN A 340 -9.21 21.60 -6.69
N TYR A 341 -10.31 20.87 -6.76
CA TYR A 341 -10.52 19.86 -7.80
C TYR A 341 -10.83 20.47 -9.17
N LYS A 342 -9.90 20.32 -10.12
CA LYS A 342 -9.99 20.92 -11.46
C LYS A 342 -10.65 20.03 -12.51
N MET A 343 -10.81 18.73 -12.25
CA MET A 343 -11.31 17.75 -13.24
C MET A 343 -12.83 17.52 -13.17
N GLY A 344 -13.54 18.33 -12.39
CA GLY A 344 -15.00 18.27 -12.18
C GLY A 344 -15.85 18.30 -13.45
N ASN A 345 -15.31 18.76 -14.59
CA ASN A 345 -16.04 18.75 -15.86
C ASN A 345 -16.12 17.36 -16.53
N VAL A 346 -15.17 16.48 -16.24
CA VAL A 346 -15.06 15.16 -16.87
C VAL A 346 -15.41 14.05 -15.88
N PHE A 347 -14.85 14.14 -14.67
CA PHE A 347 -15.07 13.20 -13.59
C PHE A 347 -15.69 13.90 -12.39
N ASP A 348 -16.59 13.21 -11.71
CA ASP A 348 -17.21 13.59 -10.46
C ASP A 348 -16.64 12.72 -9.34
N VAL A 349 -16.43 13.26 -8.16
CA VAL A 349 -15.89 12.49 -7.04
C VAL A 349 -17.06 11.84 -6.29
N VAL A 350 -17.10 10.50 -6.26
CA VAL A 350 -18.25 9.75 -5.74
C VAL A 350 -18.43 9.98 -4.23
N TYR A 351 -17.33 9.94 -3.49
CA TYR A 351 -17.32 9.97 -2.02
C TYR A 351 -16.83 11.30 -1.43
N HIS A 352 -16.99 12.40 -2.19
CA HIS A 352 -16.59 13.74 -1.77
C HIS A 352 -15.12 13.80 -1.28
N ASN A 353 -14.90 14.14 0.00
CA ASN A 353 -13.57 14.34 0.59
C ASN A 353 -12.97 13.07 1.20
N LYS A 354 -13.63 11.91 1.09
CA LYS A 354 -13.20 10.68 1.78
C LYS A 354 -12.39 9.76 0.89
N ILE A 355 -11.32 9.21 1.46
CA ILE A 355 -10.49 8.17 0.88
C ILE A 355 -10.63 6.92 1.74
N PHE A 356 -10.83 5.78 1.10
CA PHE A 356 -11.04 4.50 1.76
C PHE A 356 -9.71 3.80 1.96
N VAL A 357 -9.63 3.01 3.02
CA VAL A 357 -8.50 2.09 3.21
C VAL A 357 -8.88 0.77 2.54
N GLY A 358 -8.00 0.29 1.68
CA GLY A 358 -8.06 -1.02 1.06
C GLY A 358 -7.21 -2.03 1.84
N GLU A 359 -6.62 -2.99 1.12
CA GLU A 359 -5.83 -4.06 1.71
C GLU A 359 -4.62 -3.52 2.51
N ILE A 360 -4.45 -4.06 3.73
CA ILE A 360 -3.35 -3.75 4.63
C ILE A 360 -2.46 -4.98 4.74
N ASP A 361 -1.22 -4.86 4.29
CA ASP A 361 -0.18 -5.86 4.51
C ASP A 361 0.67 -5.44 5.72
N ALA A 362 0.33 -6.00 6.87
CA ALA A 362 1.03 -5.75 8.13
C ALA A 362 2.20 -6.71 8.36
N LYS A 363 2.32 -7.78 7.56
CA LYS A 363 3.12 -8.95 7.90
C LYS A 363 4.20 -9.22 6.86
N GLY A 364 5.41 -8.81 7.20
CA GLY A 364 6.59 -9.06 6.42
C GLY A 364 7.61 -7.95 6.59
N THR A 365 8.73 -8.08 5.88
CA THR A 365 9.80 -7.08 5.86
C THR A 365 9.35 -5.79 5.14
N LYS A 366 8.38 -5.89 4.21
CA LYS A 366 7.73 -4.75 3.56
C LYS A 366 6.28 -4.70 4.03
N LYS A 367 5.90 -3.59 4.65
CA LYS A 367 4.54 -3.35 5.13
C LYS A 367 3.89 -2.33 4.21
N GLY A 368 2.60 -2.47 3.94
CA GLY A 368 1.91 -1.64 2.96
C GLY A 368 0.45 -1.40 3.30
N ILE A 369 -0.03 -0.22 2.93
CA ILE A 369 -1.43 0.17 3.05
C ILE A 369 -1.88 0.70 1.69
N ARG A 370 -2.98 0.17 1.18
CA ARG A 370 -3.62 0.68 -0.03
C ARG A 370 -4.68 1.70 0.38
N PHE A 371 -4.63 2.88 -0.22
CA PHE A 371 -5.68 3.88 -0.11
C PHE A 371 -6.44 3.97 -1.42
N GLU A 372 -7.75 3.91 -1.39
CA GLU A 372 -8.59 3.83 -2.59
C GLU A 372 -9.59 4.98 -2.63
N MET A 373 -9.77 5.56 -3.81
CA MET A 373 -10.80 6.56 -4.07
C MET A 373 -11.52 6.26 -5.37
N MET A 374 -12.72 6.81 -5.55
CA MET A 374 -13.56 6.50 -6.71
C MET A 374 -14.01 7.76 -7.44
N LEU A 375 -13.77 7.77 -8.75
CA LEU A 375 -14.18 8.82 -9.68
C LEU A 375 -15.27 8.29 -10.61
N GLU A 376 -16.35 9.04 -10.80
CA GLU A 376 -17.43 8.73 -11.74
C GLU A 376 -17.32 9.60 -12.98
N ARG A 377 -17.39 9.01 -14.17
CA ARG A 377 -17.40 9.81 -15.41
C ARG A 377 -18.74 10.50 -15.60
N ARG A 378 -18.73 11.78 -16.02
CA ARG A 378 -19.95 12.49 -16.42
C ARG A 378 -20.42 12.03 -17.81
N PRO A 379 -21.56 11.32 -17.94
CA PRO A 379 -21.94 10.66 -19.20
C PRO A 379 -22.55 11.63 -20.23
N GLY A 380 -22.95 12.83 -19.82
CA GLY A 380 -23.79 13.73 -20.63
C GLY A 380 -23.25 14.02 -22.03
N TYR A 381 -21.96 14.35 -22.13
CA TYR A 381 -21.30 14.64 -23.41
C TYR A 381 -21.36 13.46 -24.39
N TYR A 382 -21.10 12.25 -23.91
CA TYR A 382 -21.08 11.05 -24.75
C TYR A 382 -22.49 10.63 -25.17
N VAL A 383 -23.46 10.74 -24.27
CA VAL A 383 -24.86 10.45 -24.60
C VAL A 383 -25.37 11.41 -25.67
N THR A 384 -25.13 12.72 -25.54
CA THR A 384 -25.66 13.70 -26.51
C THR A 384 -24.93 13.67 -27.85
N ASN A 385 -23.60 13.59 -27.85
CA ASN A 385 -22.82 13.74 -29.08
C ASN A 385 -22.59 12.41 -29.80
N VAL A 386 -22.62 11.29 -29.08
CA VAL A 386 -22.41 9.97 -29.67
C VAL A 386 -23.73 9.21 -29.79
N ALA A 387 -24.42 8.94 -28.68
CA ALA A 387 -25.61 8.08 -28.72
C ALA A 387 -26.77 8.71 -29.48
N ILE A 388 -27.15 9.96 -29.17
CA ILE A 388 -28.26 10.64 -29.85
C ILE A 388 -27.96 10.81 -31.35
N LEU A 389 -26.72 11.16 -31.72
CA LEU A 389 -26.36 11.33 -33.13
C LEU A 389 -26.42 10.01 -33.92
N ALA A 390 -25.96 8.90 -33.31
CA ALA A 390 -26.13 7.57 -33.89
C ALA A 390 -27.61 7.23 -34.10
N ALA A 391 -28.46 7.54 -33.10
CA ALA A 391 -29.89 7.32 -33.17
C ALA A 391 -30.54 8.11 -34.32
N VAL A 392 -30.19 9.39 -34.46
CA VAL A 392 -30.71 10.27 -35.52
C VAL A 392 -30.34 9.74 -36.91
N ILE A 393 -29.09 9.32 -37.12
CA ILE A 393 -28.67 8.73 -38.41
C ILE A 393 -29.52 7.48 -38.73
N THR A 394 -29.77 6.61 -37.74
CA THR A 394 -30.64 5.44 -37.93
C THR A 394 -32.10 5.82 -38.19
N TYR A 395 -32.64 6.85 -37.54
CA TYR A 395 -33.98 7.38 -37.85
C TYR A 395 -34.08 7.89 -39.28
N LEU A 396 -33.04 8.57 -39.78
CA LEU A 396 -33.00 9.04 -41.18
C LEU A 396 -33.03 7.87 -42.17
N CYS A 397 -32.47 6.71 -41.83
CA CYS A 397 -32.55 5.52 -42.69
C CYS A 397 -34.00 5.09 -42.94
N PHE A 398 -34.91 5.30 -41.98
CA PHE A 398 -36.33 4.95 -42.15
C PHE A 398 -37.10 5.91 -43.06
N ILE A 399 -36.54 7.07 -43.41
CA ILE A 399 -37.14 7.98 -44.41
C ILE A 399 -37.21 7.31 -45.78
N SER A 400 -36.37 6.30 -46.06
CA SER A 400 -36.48 5.49 -47.27
C SER A 400 -37.86 4.83 -47.44
N TYR A 401 -38.61 4.64 -46.35
CA TYR A 401 -39.97 4.08 -46.33
C TYR A 401 -41.08 5.11 -46.53
N ALA A 402 -40.75 6.40 -46.61
CA ALA A 402 -41.74 7.46 -46.66
C ALA A 402 -42.45 7.50 -48.04
N PRO A 403 -43.79 7.57 -48.08
CA PRO A 403 -44.55 7.74 -49.32
C PRO A 403 -44.44 9.18 -49.83
N LEU A 404 -44.37 9.36 -51.15
CA LEU A 404 -44.41 10.68 -51.77
C LEU A 404 -45.84 11.26 -51.75
N ALA A 405 -45.99 12.58 -51.86
CA ALA A 405 -47.27 13.29 -51.78
C ALA A 405 -48.34 12.78 -52.77
N ASP A 406 -47.91 12.23 -53.91
CA ASP A 406 -48.78 11.65 -54.94
C ASP A 406 -49.23 10.20 -54.66
N GLY A 407 -48.90 9.65 -53.49
CA GLY A 407 -49.16 8.24 -53.15
C GLY A 407 -48.32 7.23 -53.95
N LYS A 408 -47.44 7.72 -54.84
CA LYS A 408 -46.41 6.95 -55.53
C LYS A 408 -45.19 6.77 -54.62
N LEU A 409 -44.55 5.60 -54.75
CA LEU A 409 -43.34 5.26 -54.02
C LEU A 409 -42.12 5.84 -54.74
N VAL A 410 -41.09 6.20 -53.97
CA VAL A 410 -39.77 6.58 -54.50
C VAL A 410 -39.21 5.41 -55.31
N GLU A 411 -38.55 5.70 -56.43
CA GLU A 411 -37.93 4.66 -57.25
C GLU A 411 -36.90 3.86 -56.44
N THR A 412 -36.82 2.55 -56.66
CA THR A 412 -35.93 1.66 -55.89
C THR A 412 -34.46 2.10 -55.95
N GLY A 413 -34.03 2.67 -57.08
CA GLY A 413 -32.67 3.22 -57.25
C GLY A 413 -32.39 4.39 -56.30
N ASP A 414 -33.29 5.36 -56.23
CA ASP A 414 -33.16 6.54 -55.37
C ASP A 414 -33.20 6.16 -53.88
N ARG A 415 -34.06 5.20 -53.50
CA ARG A 415 -34.11 4.67 -52.12
C ARG A 415 -32.79 4.05 -51.72
N LEU A 416 -32.23 3.20 -52.59
CA LEU A 416 -30.95 2.54 -52.35
C LEU A 416 -29.82 3.56 -52.24
N GLN A 417 -29.81 4.60 -53.07
CA GLN A 417 -28.82 5.68 -53.01
C GLN A 417 -28.86 6.43 -51.67
N ILE A 418 -30.06 6.81 -51.19
CA ILE A 418 -30.25 7.49 -49.90
C ILE A 418 -29.71 6.61 -48.76
N VAL A 419 -30.12 5.35 -48.71
CA VAL A 419 -29.74 4.43 -47.63
C VAL A 419 -28.24 4.11 -47.66
N LEU A 420 -27.62 3.92 -48.83
CA LEU A 420 -26.17 3.72 -48.95
C LEU A 420 -25.37 4.96 -48.53
N THR A 421 -25.88 6.15 -48.80
CA THR A 421 -25.24 7.41 -48.37
C THR A 421 -25.33 7.57 -46.85
N LEU A 422 -26.46 7.21 -46.24
CA LEU A 422 -26.61 7.18 -44.78
C LEU A 422 -25.73 6.11 -44.13
N LEU A 423 -25.57 4.94 -44.77
CA LEU A 423 -24.65 3.91 -44.30
C LEU A 423 -23.19 4.42 -44.31
N LEU A 424 -22.77 5.09 -45.40
CA LEU A 424 -21.46 5.74 -45.47
C LEU A 424 -21.31 6.80 -44.36
N THR A 425 -22.37 7.59 -44.13
CA THR A 425 -22.41 8.57 -43.04
C THR A 425 -22.23 7.90 -41.67
N ALA A 426 -22.87 6.76 -41.42
CA ALA A 426 -22.72 6.01 -40.17
C ALA A 426 -21.30 5.45 -39.99
N VAL A 427 -20.66 4.96 -41.06
CA VAL A 427 -19.26 4.50 -41.03
C VAL A 427 -18.31 5.66 -40.74
N THR A 428 -18.48 6.79 -41.43
CA THR A 428 -17.67 8.01 -41.20
C THR A 428 -17.84 8.52 -39.77
N PHE A 429 -19.09 8.55 -39.27
CA PHE A 429 -19.39 8.92 -37.90
C PHE A 429 -18.70 7.99 -36.89
N LYS A 430 -18.76 6.67 -37.08
CA LYS A 430 -18.05 5.70 -36.22
C LYS A 430 -16.55 5.95 -36.21
N ASN A 431 -15.94 6.24 -37.36
CA ASN A 431 -14.52 6.53 -37.45
C ASN A 431 -14.15 7.82 -36.69
N GLN A 432 -14.98 8.86 -36.81
CA GLN A 432 -14.79 10.13 -36.09
C GLN A 432 -14.90 9.93 -34.57
N VAL A 433 -15.90 9.18 -34.12
CA VAL A 433 -16.14 8.86 -32.70
C VAL A 433 -15.05 7.95 -32.11
N GLY A 434 -14.33 7.18 -32.91
CA GLY A 434 -13.19 6.36 -32.46
C GLY A 434 -12.01 7.15 -31.87
N SER A 435 -12.05 8.49 -31.93
CA SER A 435 -11.14 9.39 -31.22
C SER A 435 -11.68 9.85 -29.86
N LEU A 436 -12.99 9.80 -29.64
CA LEU A 436 -13.67 10.25 -28.43
C LEU A 436 -13.87 9.13 -27.40
N ILE A 437 -13.97 7.89 -27.88
CA ILE A 437 -14.12 6.68 -27.06
C ILE A 437 -12.74 6.08 -26.80
N PRO A 438 -12.46 5.57 -25.59
CA PRO A 438 -11.23 4.85 -25.29
C PRO A 438 -11.02 3.66 -26.24
N ARG A 439 -9.81 3.51 -26.77
CA ARG A 439 -9.44 2.42 -27.68
C ARG A 439 -9.08 1.18 -26.88
N ILE A 440 -10.09 0.38 -26.56
CA ILE A 440 -9.98 -0.86 -25.79
C ILE A 440 -10.44 -2.07 -26.62
N SER A 441 -9.96 -3.26 -26.25
CA SER A 441 -10.20 -4.50 -27.00
C SER A 441 -11.63 -5.05 -26.83
N TYR A 442 -12.31 -4.69 -25.75
CA TYR A 442 -13.66 -5.17 -25.44
C TYR A 442 -14.74 -4.13 -25.79
N PHE A 443 -15.97 -4.61 -26.01
CA PHE A 443 -17.12 -3.77 -26.34
C PHE A 443 -17.69 -3.08 -25.10
N THR A 444 -17.63 -1.75 -25.09
CA THR A 444 -18.30 -0.92 -24.08
C THR A 444 -19.82 -0.89 -24.25
N THR A 445 -20.56 -0.44 -23.23
CA THR A 445 -22.01 -0.25 -23.31
C THR A 445 -22.40 0.73 -24.44
N LEU A 446 -21.64 1.81 -24.63
CA LEU A 446 -21.84 2.75 -25.73
C LEU A 446 -21.55 2.11 -27.10
N ASP A 447 -20.45 1.37 -27.23
CA ASP A 447 -20.09 0.71 -28.50
C ASP A 447 -21.13 -0.32 -28.92
N LYS A 448 -21.70 -1.08 -27.96
CA LYS A 448 -22.80 -2.01 -28.23
C LYS A 448 -24.01 -1.29 -28.84
N TYR A 449 -24.35 -0.10 -28.33
CA TYR A 449 -25.46 0.70 -28.83
C TYR A 449 -25.19 1.27 -30.24
N VAL A 450 -24.00 1.84 -30.47
CA VAL A 450 -23.62 2.35 -31.80
C VAL A 450 -23.55 1.21 -32.81
N PHE A 451 -23.01 0.06 -32.42
CA PHE A 451 -22.99 -1.14 -33.26
C PHE A 451 -24.40 -1.65 -33.57
N PHE A 452 -25.31 -1.63 -32.60
CA PHE A 452 -26.72 -1.96 -32.84
C PHE A 452 -27.37 -1.01 -33.85
N CYS A 453 -27.17 0.30 -33.73
CA CYS A 453 -27.65 1.30 -34.69
C CYS A 453 -27.10 1.05 -36.11
N PHE A 454 -25.82 0.69 -36.21
CA PHE A 454 -25.18 0.31 -37.46
C PHE A 454 -25.78 -0.96 -38.08
N MET A 455 -26.04 -1.99 -37.27
CA MET A 455 -26.69 -3.22 -37.74
C MET A 455 -28.09 -2.97 -38.27
N ILE A 456 -28.88 -2.10 -37.62
CA ILE A 456 -30.20 -1.70 -38.13
C ILE A 456 -30.07 -0.98 -39.48
N ALA A 457 -29.10 -0.07 -39.64
CA ALA A 457 -28.85 0.58 -40.93
C ALA A 457 -28.51 -0.44 -42.04
N CYS A 458 -27.66 -1.42 -41.75
CA CYS A 458 -27.36 -2.52 -42.68
C CYS A 458 -28.61 -3.34 -43.06
N LEU A 459 -29.49 -3.63 -42.09
CA LEU A 459 -30.74 -4.34 -42.36
C LEU A 459 -31.67 -3.56 -43.29
N VAL A 460 -31.76 -2.24 -43.12
CA VAL A 460 -32.54 -1.36 -44.02
C VAL A 460 -31.97 -1.39 -45.45
N VAL A 461 -30.64 -1.41 -45.61
CA VAL A 461 -29.98 -1.54 -46.94
C VAL A 461 -30.37 -2.86 -47.61
N VAL A 462 -30.24 -3.96 -46.86
CA VAL A 462 -30.51 -5.32 -47.37
C VAL A 462 -31.99 -5.45 -47.74
N GLU A 463 -32.89 -4.92 -46.91
CA GLU A 463 -34.31 -4.92 -47.19
C GLU A 463 -34.63 -4.10 -48.45
N THR A 464 -34.08 -2.90 -48.59
CA THR A 464 -34.30 -2.03 -49.77
C THR A 464 -33.79 -2.70 -51.06
N ALA A 465 -32.67 -3.43 -50.99
CA ALA A 465 -32.11 -4.15 -52.13
C ALA A 465 -32.91 -5.41 -52.51
N LEU A 466 -33.44 -6.15 -51.52
CA LEU A 466 -34.22 -7.37 -51.74
C LEU A 466 -35.70 -7.10 -52.08
N PHE A 467 -36.21 -5.93 -51.72
CA PHE A 467 -37.58 -5.49 -51.97
C PHE A 467 -38.10 -5.79 -53.39
N PRO A 468 -37.41 -5.42 -54.50
CA PRO A 468 -37.91 -5.69 -55.85
C PRO A 468 -38.03 -7.19 -56.19
N VAL A 469 -37.13 -8.03 -55.65
CA VAL A 469 -37.13 -9.48 -55.86
C VAL A 469 -38.30 -10.12 -55.11
N VAL A 470 -38.51 -9.72 -53.86
CA VAL A 470 -39.59 -10.21 -53.00
C VAL A 470 -40.96 -9.76 -53.52
N ALA A 471 -41.07 -8.51 -53.97
CA ALA A 471 -42.30 -7.96 -54.55
C ALA A 471 -42.72 -8.72 -55.84
N LYS A 472 -41.76 -9.12 -56.68
CA LYS A 472 -42.00 -9.91 -57.89
C LYS A 472 -42.48 -11.32 -57.57
N SER A 473 -41.92 -11.96 -56.54
CA SER A 473 -42.25 -13.32 -56.14
C SER A 473 -43.60 -13.45 -55.43
N LEU A 474 -44.01 -12.45 -54.65
CA LEU A 474 -45.21 -12.54 -53.79
C LEU A 474 -46.47 -11.85 -54.35
N LYS A 475 -46.44 -11.26 -55.57
CA LYS A 475 -47.58 -10.54 -56.21
C LYS A 475 -48.35 -9.63 -55.24
N VAL A 476 -47.63 -8.87 -54.41
CA VAL A 476 -48.21 -8.14 -53.26
C VAL A 476 -48.74 -6.76 -53.66
N GLU A 477 -49.89 -6.39 -53.12
CA GLU A 477 -50.49 -5.06 -53.20
C GLU A 477 -49.62 -4.01 -52.46
N LYS A 478 -49.14 -3.00 -53.20
CA LYS A 478 -47.92 -2.22 -52.89
C LYS A 478 -48.04 -1.16 -51.78
N SER A 479 -49.20 -0.55 -51.58
CA SER A 479 -49.27 0.72 -50.80
C SER A 479 -49.49 0.52 -49.29
N TRP A 480 -50.29 -0.47 -48.88
CA TRP A 480 -50.67 -0.65 -47.46
C TRP A 480 -49.55 -1.23 -46.59
N LYS A 481 -48.65 -2.04 -47.17
CA LYS A 481 -47.59 -2.72 -46.39
C LYS A 481 -46.39 -1.81 -46.08
N GLU A 482 -46.06 -0.85 -46.94
CA GLU A 482 -44.90 0.04 -46.71
C GLU A 482 -45.15 1.08 -45.62
N LYS A 483 -46.35 1.67 -45.59
CA LYS A 483 -46.75 2.55 -44.47
C LYS A 483 -46.71 1.79 -43.15
N SER A 484 -47.19 0.54 -43.14
CA SER A 484 -47.11 -0.32 -41.96
C SER A 484 -45.68 -0.63 -41.54
N LEU A 485 -44.77 -0.85 -42.51
CA LEU A 485 -43.36 -1.17 -42.25
C LEU A 485 -42.58 0.04 -41.72
N LEU A 486 -42.87 1.26 -42.21
CA LEU A 486 -42.32 2.51 -41.68
C LEU A 486 -42.69 2.68 -40.21
N TRP A 487 -43.99 2.66 -39.89
CA TRP A 487 -44.46 2.87 -38.52
C TRP A 487 -44.01 1.75 -37.58
N PHE A 488 -43.93 0.51 -38.08
CA PHE A 488 -43.37 -0.61 -37.31
C PHE A 488 -41.88 -0.41 -37.01
N SER A 489 -41.07 0.00 -37.99
CA SER A 489 -39.63 0.19 -37.82
C SER A 489 -39.31 1.36 -36.88
N ILE A 490 -40.03 2.49 -37.04
CA ILE A 490 -39.93 3.63 -36.13
C ILE A 490 -40.42 3.25 -34.72
N GLY A 491 -41.56 2.56 -34.61
CA GLY A 491 -42.12 2.11 -33.33
C GLY A 491 -41.20 1.12 -32.60
N PHE A 492 -40.63 0.15 -33.30
CA PHE A 492 -39.69 -0.81 -32.73
C PHE A 492 -38.40 -0.12 -32.27
N PHE A 493 -37.81 0.74 -33.12
CA PHE A 493 -36.57 1.44 -32.78
C PHE A 493 -36.79 2.44 -31.63
N THR A 494 -37.89 3.19 -31.62
CA THR A 494 -38.24 4.08 -30.49
C THR A 494 -38.42 3.28 -29.20
N PHE A 495 -39.11 2.13 -29.23
CA PHE A 495 -39.24 1.26 -28.07
C PHE A 495 -37.89 0.80 -27.51
N VAL A 496 -36.97 0.33 -28.38
CA VAL A 496 -35.62 -0.09 -27.98
C VAL A 496 -34.83 1.08 -27.38
N ASN A 497 -34.90 2.28 -27.97
CA ASN A 497 -34.23 3.47 -27.46
C ASN A 497 -34.77 3.90 -26.09
N VAL A 498 -36.09 3.86 -25.90
CA VAL A 498 -36.72 4.16 -24.61
C VAL A 498 -36.33 3.12 -23.57
N ALA A 499 -36.35 1.83 -23.91
CA ALA A 499 -35.91 0.76 -23.02
C ALA A 499 -34.45 0.91 -22.61
N TRP A 500 -33.56 1.24 -23.56
CA TRP A 500 -32.15 1.50 -23.28
C TRP A 500 -31.93 2.75 -22.42
N GLY A 501 -32.67 3.83 -22.68
CA GLY A 501 -32.65 5.04 -21.84
C GLY A 501 -33.11 4.77 -20.41
N ILE A 502 -34.19 4.00 -20.23
CA ILE A 502 -34.67 3.56 -18.91
C ILE A 502 -33.61 2.70 -18.23
N TYR A 503 -33.00 1.75 -18.94
CA TYR A 503 -31.93 0.91 -18.41
C TYR A 503 -30.77 1.76 -17.87
N ILE A 504 -30.29 2.76 -18.61
CA ILE A 504 -29.22 3.66 -18.15
C ILE A 504 -29.66 4.47 -16.92
N VAL A 505 -30.88 5.02 -16.91
CA VAL A 505 -31.37 5.80 -15.77
C VAL A 505 -31.49 4.93 -14.52
N LEU A 506 -31.99 3.70 -14.65
CA LEU A 506 -32.08 2.74 -13.54
C LEU A 506 -30.68 2.35 -13.06
N PHE A 507 -29.74 2.10 -13.98
CA PHE A 507 -28.36 1.77 -13.65
C PHE A 507 -27.66 2.90 -12.88
N VAL A 508 -27.79 4.16 -13.32
CA VAL A 508 -27.27 5.33 -12.60
C VAL A 508 -27.90 5.47 -11.20
N LYS A 509 -29.22 5.30 -11.10
CA LYS A 509 -29.93 5.37 -9.81
C LYS A 509 -29.48 4.29 -8.84
N TYR A 510 -29.32 3.07 -9.34
CA TYR A 510 -28.83 1.93 -8.58
C TYR A 510 -27.44 2.22 -8.01
N ARG A 511 -26.49 2.67 -8.85
CA ARG A 511 -25.12 3.02 -8.42
C ARG A 511 -25.07 4.14 -7.40
N LYS A 512 -25.85 5.21 -7.59
CA LYS A 512 -25.94 6.31 -6.61
C LYS A 512 -26.45 5.84 -5.25
N ARG A 513 -27.33 4.83 -5.24
CA ARG A 513 -27.82 4.23 -3.99
C ARG A 513 -26.72 3.40 -3.32
N GLU A 514 -26.03 2.54 -4.07
CA GLU A 514 -24.89 1.77 -3.55
C GLU A 514 -23.81 2.67 -2.95
N SER A 515 -23.40 3.73 -3.66
CA SER A 515 -22.39 4.68 -3.15
C SER A 515 -22.83 5.39 -1.87
N LYS A 516 -24.13 5.70 -1.73
CA LYS A 516 -24.67 6.32 -0.51
C LYS A 516 -24.66 5.35 0.68
N VAL A 517 -25.03 4.09 0.44
CA VAL A 517 -24.98 3.04 1.47
C VAL A 517 -23.53 2.82 1.91
N LEU A 518 -22.60 2.72 0.96
CA LEU A 518 -21.17 2.57 1.25
C LEU A 518 -20.64 3.68 2.18
N LEU A 519 -20.98 4.94 1.89
CA LEU A 519 -20.56 6.07 2.71
C LEU A 519 -21.12 5.98 4.13
N ASN A 520 -22.40 5.61 4.28
CA ASN A 520 -23.02 5.43 5.59
C ASN A 520 -22.34 4.31 6.40
N VAL A 521 -21.99 3.19 5.75
CA VAL A 521 -21.28 2.07 6.41
C VAL A 521 -19.88 2.48 6.83
N HIS A 522 -19.16 3.22 5.99
CA HIS A 522 -17.83 3.74 6.33
C HIS A 522 -17.87 4.71 7.52
N GLU A 523 -18.84 5.62 7.57
CA GLU A 523 -19.03 6.51 8.73
C GLU A 523 -19.40 5.72 10.00
N ALA A 524 -20.22 4.67 9.89
CA ALA A 524 -20.51 3.79 11.02
C ALA A 524 -19.23 3.09 11.54
N ILE A 525 -18.36 2.60 10.65
CA ILE A 525 -17.07 2.02 11.01
C ILE A 525 -16.19 3.05 11.74
N ARG A 526 -16.14 4.30 11.27
CA ARG A 526 -15.40 5.38 11.94
C ARG A 526 -15.92 5.62 13.37
N VAL A 527 -17.23 5.66 13.56
CA VAL A 527 -17.84 5.84 14.89
C VAL A 527 -17.53 4.64 15.80
N ILE A 528 -17.55 3.42 15.26
CA ILE A 528 -17.19 2.21 16.02
C ILE A 528 -15.70 2.22 16.39
N ALA A 529 -14.82 2.68 15.51
CA ALA A 529 -13.39 2.79 15.79
C ALA A 529 -13.07 3.83 16.88
N THR A 530 -13.82 4.93 16.94
CA THR A 530 -13.61 6.05 17.88
C THR A 530 -14.31 5.87 19.23
N SER A 531 -15.30 4.99 19.34
CA SER A 531 -16.12 4.78 20.56
C SER A 531 -15.44 3.96 21.67
N GLY A 532 -14.14 3.69 21.57
CA GLY A 532 -13.37 2.96 22.59
C GLY A 532 -13.69 1.46 22.67
N ILE A 533 -14.43 0.91 21.69
CA ILE A 533 -14.77 -0.51 21.63
C ILE A 533 -13.51 -1.34 21.33
N PRO A 534 -13.23 -2.41 22.09
CA PRO A 534 -12.11 -3.31 21.83
C PRO A 534 -12.18 -3.90 20.42
N ALA A 535 -11.02 -4.02 19.76
CA ALA A 535 -10.91 -4.44 18.36
C ALA A 535 -11.64 -5.76 18.03
N GLU A 536 -11.64 -6.72 18.96
CA GLU A 536 -12.29 -8.03 18.82
C GLU A 536 -13.82 -7.96 18.66
N HIS A 537 -14.47 -6.93 19.22
CA HIS A 537 -15.94 -6.82 19.24
C HIS A 537 -16.48 -5.89 18.16
N ARG A 538 -15.62 -5.16 17.46
CA ARG A 538 -16.05 -4.13 16.48
C ARG A 538 -16.84 -4.74 15.32
N GLU A 539 -16.42 -5.91 14.84
CA GLU A 539 -17.09 -6.60 13.73
C GLU A 539 -18.49 -7.06 14.11
N ALA A 540 -18.66 -7.62 15.31
CA ALA A 540 -19.96 -8.05 15.82
C ALA A 540 -20.95 -6.87 15.97
N VAL A 541 -20.48 -5.76 16.54
CA VAL A 541 -21.29 -4.54 16.69
C VAL A 541 -21.71 -3.96 15.34
N LEU A 542 -20.80 -3.95 14.37
CA LEU A 542 -21.12 -3.49 13.02
C LEU A 542 -22.18 -4.39 12.35
N HIS A 543 -22.05 -5.71 12.49
CA HIS A 543 -23.03 -6.64 11.95
C HIS A 543 -24.43 -6.43 12.53
N GLU A 544 -24.54 -6.26 13.85
CA GLU A 544 -25.82 -6.01 14.52
C GLU A 544 -26.45 -4.68 14.07
N TYR A 545 -25.63 -3.62 13.94
CA TYR A 545 -26.08 -2.33 13.39
C TYR A 545 -26.59 -2.42 11.94
N LEU A 546 -25.92 -3.21 11.09
CA LEU A 546 -26.33 -3.40 9.70
C LEU A 546 -27.65 -4.17 9.57
N GLU A 547 -27.89 -5.13 10.46
CA GLU A 547 -29.16 -5.88 10.52
C GLU A 547 -30.34 -4.98 10.93
N GLU A 548 -30.14 -4.10 11.91
CA GLU A 548 -31.15 -3.11 12.33
C GLU A 548 -31.50 -2.09 11.22
N CYS A 549 -30.52 -1.75 10.37
CA CYS A 549 -30.72 -0.77 9.29
C CYS A 549 -31.53 -1.31 8.10
N HIS A 550 -31.88 -2.60 8.06
CA HIS A 550 -32.66 -3.25 6.99
C HIS A 550 -32.14 -3.00 5.56
N PHE A 551 -30.81 -2.98 5.36
CA PHE A 551 -30.25 -2.95 4.01
C PHE A 551 -30.51 -4.26 3.28
N GLN A 552 -30.70 -4.20 1.96
CA GLN A 552 -30.86 -5.42 1.16
C GLN A 552 -29.49 -6.06 0.92
N ASN A 553 -29.40 -7.40 0.92
CA ASN A 553 -28.10 -8.10 0.85
C ASN A 553 -27.20 -7.74 -0.35
N TRP A 554 -27.77 -7.24 -1.45
CA TRP A 554 -27.00 -6.79 -2.62
C TRP A 554 -26.46 -5.36 -2.48
N GLU A 555 -26.98 -4.57 -1.54
CA GLU A 555 -26.55 -3.19 -1.24
C GLU A 555 -25.37 -3.14 -0.26
N LEU A 556 -25.11 -4.25 0.44
CA LEU A 556 -24.07 -4.32 1.47
C LEU A 556 -22.69 -4.46 0.81
N PRO A 557 -21.75 -3.57 1.17
CA PRO A 557 -20.39 -3.68 0.67
C PRO A 557 -19.62 -4.82 1.34
N GLU A 558 -18.54 -5.27 0.69
CA GLU A 558 -17.64 -6.25 1.28
C GLU A 558 -16.83 -5.58 2.41
N ILE A 559 -17.08 -6.00 3.64
CA ILE A 559 -16.38 -5.51 4.83
C ILE A 559 -15.22 -6.46 5.08
N CYS A 560 -14.03 -5.89 5.27
CA CYS A 560 -12.82 -6.64 5.56
C CYS A 560 -12.28 -6.24 6.93
N CYS A 561 -11.74 -7.22 7.64
CA CYS A 561 -11.08 -7.02 8.93
C CYS A 561 -9.58 -7.28 8.74
N ALA A 562 -8.74 -6.28 9.03
CA ALA A 562 -7.30 -6.45 9.04
C ALA A 562 -6.85 -7.29 10.25
N GLU A 563 -5.62 -7.81 10.22
CA GLU A 563 -5.09 -8.69 11.28
C GLU A 563 -5.13 -8.08 12.71
N PHE A 564 -5.30 -6.75 12.84
CA PHE A 564 -5.40 -6.04 14.12
C PHE A 564 -6.83 -5.61 14.50
N GLY A 565 -7.85 -6.12 13.81
CA GLY A 565 -9.25 -5.73 14.06
C GLY A 565 -9.62 -4.34 13.53
N TYR A 566 -8.86 -3.82 12.55
CA TYR A 566 -9.25 -2.63 11.80
C TYR A 566 -10.24 -3.04 10.71
N LEU A 567 -11.46 -2.51 10.80
CA LEU A 567 -12.50 -2.72 9.80
C LEU A 567 -12.32 -1.70 8.68
N TYR A 568 -12.31 -2.18 7.45
CA TYR A 568 -12.34 -1.33 6.27
C TYR A 568 -13.33 -1.87 5.25
N VAL A 569 -13.79 -0.98 4.39
CA VAL A 569 -14.78 -1.31 3.35
C VAL A 569 -14.04 -1.42 2.03
N ARG A 570 -14.16 -2.56 1.37
CA ARG A 570 -13.57 -2.75 0.05
C ARG A 570 -14.43 -2.06 -1.00
N LEU A 571 -13.82 -1.24 -1.84
CA LEU A 571 -14.54 -0.61 -2.94
C LEU A 571 -14.92 -1.63 -4.03
N PRO A 572 -16.12 -1.50 -4.62
CA PRO A 572 -16.55 -2.38 -5.70
C PRO A 572 -15.71 -2.13 -6.96
N ASP A 573 -15.34 -3.21 -7.65
CA ASP A 573 -14.68 -3.15 -8.95
C ASP A 573 -15.73 -3.11 -10.08
N ASP A 574 -15.46 -2.32 -11.12
CA ASP A 574 -16.32 -2.20 -12.31
C ASP A 574 -16.18 -3.37 -13.30
N GLU A 575 -15.38 -4.38 -12.94
CA GLU A 575 -15.21 -5.58 -13.74
C GLU A 575 -16.44 -6.51 -13.60
N PRO A 576 -17.00 -7.03 -14.71
CA PRO A 576 -17.95 -8.13 -14.61
C PRO A 576 -17.26 -9.33 -13.92
N GLN A 577 -18.04 -10.24 -13.30
CA GLN A 577 -17.64 -11.43 -12.49
C GLN A 577 -16.61 -12.43 -13.13
N CYS A 578 -15.85 -12.04 -14.15
CA CYS A 578 -14.76 -12.76 -14.79
C CYS A 578 -13.49 -12.90 -13.91
N THR A 579 -13.48 -12.39 -12.68
CA THR A 579 -12.44 -12.69 -11.67
C THR A 579 -12.33 -14.21 -11.43
N ASP A 580 -13.46 -14.92 -11.53
CA ASP A 580 -13.56 -16.38 -11.53
C ASP A 580 -12.60 -17.04 -12.55
N ASN A 581 -12.43 -16.45 -13.73
CA ASN A 581 -11.57 -16.99 -14.78
C ASN A 581 -10.08 -16.68 -14.57
N ILE A 582 -9.75 -15.52 -13.97
CA ILE A 582 -8.37 -15.17 -13.64
C ILE A 582 -7.87 -16.08 -12.52
N ASP A 583 -8.68 -16.33 -11.50
CA ASP A 583 -8.33 -17.25 -10.42
C ASP A 583 -8.26 -18.69 -10.89
N LYS A 584 -9.15 -19.12 -11.81
CA LYS A 584 -9.03 -20.41 -12.51
C LYS A 584 -7.72 -20.49 -13.30
N LYS A 585 -7.32 -19.42 -14.01
CA LYS A 585 -6.04 -19.36 -14.74
C LYS A 585 -4.84 -19.37 -13.80
N LYS A 586 -4.84 -18.60 -12.70
CA LYS A 586 -3.78 -18.59 -11.68
C LYS A 586 -3.63 -19.97 -11.04
N LYS A 587 -4.74 -20.61 -10.65
CA LYS A 587 -4.76 -21.99 -10.14
C LYS A 587 -4.24 -22.98 -11.19
N MET A 588 -4.63 -22.82 -12.45
CA MET A 588 -4.13 -23.64 -13.57
C MET A 588 -2.62 -23.45 -13.76
N HIS A 589 -2.10 -22.22 -13.72
CA HIS A 589 -0.66 -21.94 -13.81
C HIS A 589 0.12 -22.51 -12.62
N ALA A 590 -0.39 -22.35 -11.40
CA ALA A 590 0.21 -22.94 -10.21
C ALA A 590 0.25 -24.47 -10.29
N SER A 591 -0.86 -25.10 -10.71
CA SER A 591 -0.93 -26.56 -10.90
C SER A 591 0.01 -27.05 -12.02
N THR A 592 0.14 -26.27 -13.10
CA THR A 592 1.05 -26.58 -14.22
C THR A 592 2.51 -26.46 -13.78
N ARG A 593 2.83 -25.44 -12.98
CA ARG A 593 4.16 -25.23 -12.39
C ARG A 593 4.53 -26.38 -11.46
N GLN A 594 3.63 -26.76 -10.55
CA GLN A 594 3.84 -27.89 -9.66
C GLN A 594 4.00 -29.22 -10.41
N ASN A 595 3.20 -29.46 -11.45
CA ASN A 595 3.33 -30.65 -12.31
C ASN A 595 4.66 -30.65 -13.11
N THR A 596 5.17 -29.47 -13.48
CA THR A 596 6.48 -29.34 -14.16
C THR A 596 7.64 -29.54 -13.20
N GLU A 597 7.53 -29.06 -11.96
CA GLU A 597 8.50 -29.32 -10.88
C GLU A 597 8.57 -30.81 -10.53
N GLN A 598 7.45 -31.53 -10.56
CA GLN A 598 7.41 -33.00 -10.42
C GLN A 598 8.12 -33.75 -11.57
N LYS A 599 8.28 -33.12 -12.73
CA LYS A 599 9.01 -33.68 -13.89
C LYS A 599 10.51 -33.40 -13.86
N LEU A 600 11.02 -32.75 -12.81
CA LEU A 600 12.44 -32.40 -12.68
C LEU A 600 13.36 -33.63 -12.71
N ASP A 601 12.95 -34.75 -12.13
CA ASP A 601 13.70 -36.01 -12.18
C ASP A 601 13.71 -36.64 -13.58
N PHE A 602 12.63 -36.47 -14.35
CA PHE A 602 12.57 -36.90 -15.75
C PHE A 602 13.52 -36.07 -16.62
N PHE A 603 13.59 -34.75 -16.40
CA PHE A 603 14.57 -33.88 -17.07
C PHE A 603 16.01 -34.23 -16.67
N ARG A 604 16.26 -34.57 -15.40
CA ARG A 604 17.56 -35.04 -14.92
C ARG A 604 17.98 -36.33 -15.62
N ASN A 605 17.04 -37.27 -15.83
CA ASN A 605 17.29 -38.51 -16.57
C ASN A 605 17.53 -38.30 -18.08
N ILE A 606 16.89 -37.30 -18.69
CA ILE A 606 17.18 -36.92 -20.07
C ILE A 606 18.59 -36.31 -20.17
N TYR A 607 18.97 -35.46 -19.23
CA TYR A 607 20.31 -34.85 -19.19
C TYR A 607 21.42 -35.90 -19.07
N THR A 608 21.27 -36.86 -18.14
CA THR A 608 22.26 -37.94 -17.97
C THR A 608 22.36 -38.83 -19.20
N LYS A 609 21.26 -39.03 -19.92
CA LYS A 609 21.24 -39.77 -21.20
C LYS A 609 21.96 -39.01 -22.34
N LEU A 610 21.90 -37.68 -22.35
CA LEU A 610 22.49 -36.84 -23.39
C LEU A 610 23.97 -36.53 -23.17
N ASN A 611 24.48 -36.59 -21.93
CA ASN A 611 25.88 -36.32 -21.62
C ASN A 611 26.49 -37.41 -20.69
N PRO A 612 26.83 -38.60 -21.22
CA PRO A 612 27.28 -39.74 -20.42
C PRO A 612 28.69 -39.59 -19.84
N SER A 613 29.47 -38.58 -20.25
CA SER A 613 30.85 -38.32 -19.80
C SER A 613 31.01 -37.02 -18.99
N GLY A 614 29.91 -36.29 -18.74
CA GLY A 614 29.89 -35.15 -17.83
C GLY A 614 29.64 -35.57 -16.38
N SER A 615 30.21 -34.85 -15.42
CA SER A 615 29.95 -35.06 -13.99
C SER A 615 28.44 -34.97 -13.69
N PRO A 616 27.90 -35.82 -12.80
CA PRO A 616 26.48 -35.81 -12.47
C PRO A 616 26.09 -34.45 -11.88
N LEU A 617 24.94 -33.90 -12.33
CA LEU A 617 24.36 -32.69 -11.75
C LEU A 617 24.17 -32.89 -10.25
N ARG A 618 25.02 -32.24 -9.44
CA ARG A 618 24.99 -32.30 -7.98
C ARG A 618 23.60 -31.86 -7.51
N ALA A 619 22.92 -32.69 -6.72
CA ALA A 619 21.65 -32.32 -6.11
C ALA A 619 21.89 -31.11 -5.19
N LEU A 620 21.34 -29.95 -5.54
CA LEU A 620 21.30 -28.81 -4.63
C LEU A 620 20.44 -29.21 -3.41
N THR A 621 21.05 -29.21 -2.24
CA THR A 621 20.41 -29.51 -0.95
C THR A 621 19.29 -28.52 -0.65
N ARG A 622 18.27 -28.97 0.08
CA ARG A 622 17.01 -28.27 0.38
C ARG A 622 17.19 -26.87 1.01
N GLU A 623 18.33 -26.58 1.64
CA GLU A 623 18.67 -25.26 2.21
C GLU A 623 18.96 -24.19 1.15
N SER A 624 19.27 -24.59 -0.08
CA SER A 624 19.40 -23.66 -1.22
C SER A 624 18.06 -23.39 -1.93
N GLN A 625 16.94 -23.85 -1.37
CA GLN A 625 15.57 -23.55 -1.84
C GLN A 625 15.00 -22.23 -1.29
N MET A 626 15.83 -21.25 -0.94
CA MET A 626 15.34 -19.88 -1.09
C MET A 626 15.26 -19.61 -2.59
N PRO A 627 14.11 -19.17 -3.14
CA PRO A 627 14.06 -18.83 -4.54
C PRO A 627 15.09 -17.71 -4.76
N LEU A 628 16.16 -18.00 -5.49
CA LEU A 628 16.93 -16.98 -6.17
C LEU A 628 15.94 -16.32 -7.13
N ARG A 629 15.26 -15.29 -6.62
CA ARG A 629 14.44 -14.39 -7.40
C ARG A 629 15.40 -13.84 -8.45
N ALA A 630 15.14 -14.16 -9.71
CA ALA A 630 15.86 -13.49 -10.79
C ALA A 630 15.66 -11.99 -10.55
N THR A 631 16.76 -11.31 -10.22
CA THR A 631 16.79 -9.85 -10.14
C THR A 631 16.27 -9.33 -11.48
N LYS A 632 15.38 -8.33 -11.42
CA LYS A 632 14.90 -7.66 -12.63
C LYS A 632 16.13 -7.09 -13.36
N PRO A 633 16.11 -6.95 -14.70
CA PRO A 633 17.27 -6.49 -15.47
C PRO A 633 17.77 -5.07 -15.10
N SER A 634 17.11 -4.38 -14.18
CA SER A 634 17.44 -3.06 -13.67
C SER A 634 18.32 -3.05 -12.41
N GLU A 635 18.59 -4.20 -11.78
CA GLU A 635 19.34 -4.27 -10.50
C GLU A 635 20.78 -4.81 -10.65
N ALA A 636 21.27 -5.02 -11.88
CA ALA A 636 22.61 -5.59 -12.12
C ALA A 636 23.75 -4.57 -12.17
N PHE A 637 23.56 -3.34 -11.66
CA PHE A 637 24.53 -2.25 -11.79
C PHE A 637 24.88 -1.56 -10.47
N GLN A 638 24.99 -2.31 -9.38
CA GLN A 638 25.65 -1.84 -8.17
C GLN A 638 25.98 -3.06 -7.32
N ASP A 639 27.14 -3.66 -7.58
CA ASP A 639 28.02 -4.07 -6.49
C ASP A 639 29.40 -4.39 -7.03
N GLY A 640 30.31 -3.48 -6.73
CA GLY A 640 31.72 -3.59 -7.00
C GLY A 640 32.48 -3.95 -5.73
N ARG A 641 33.57 -4.69 -5.97
CA ARG A 641 34.70 -5.04 -5.08
C ARG A 641 34.52 -6.31 -4.26
N GLY A 642 35.42 -7.30 -4.34
CA GLY A 642 36.64 -7.39 -5.15
C GLY A 642 37.55 -8.51 -4.67
N GLN A 643 38.30 -9.10 -5.60
CA GLN A 643 39.68 -9.53 -5.40
C GLN A 643 40.28 -9.92 -6.76
N ILE A 644 41.01 -8.98 -7.37
CA ILE A 644 42.00 -9.32 -8.39
C ILE A 644 43.31 -8.65 -7.98
N LEU A 645 44.26 -9.51 -7.60
CA LEU A 645 45.66 -9.17 -7.48
C LEU A 645 46.24 -8.87 -8.88
N ARG A 646 46.94 -7.74 -8.94
CA ARG A 646 47.62 -7.10 -10.08
C ARG A 646 48.47 -8.04 -10.94
N LEU A 647 48.60 -7.75 -12.25
CA LEU A 647 49.79 -7.08 -12.83
C LEU A 647 49.67 -6.83 -14.36
N SER A 648 50.11 -5.61 -14.77
CA SER A 648 50.68 -5.19 -16.08
C SER A 648 49.90 -5.47 -17.39
N GLY A 649 49.73 -4.56 -18.35
CA GLY A 649 50.28 -3.24 -18.63
C GLY A 649 50.11 -2.96 -20.14
N VAL A 650 50.03 -1.68 -20.51
CA VAL A 650 50.22 -1.12 -21.88
C VAL A 650 49.04 -1.20 -22.87
N SER A 651 48.41 -0.05 -23.11
CA SER A 651 47.84 0.38 -24.42
C SER A 651 48.91 1.22 -25.16
N PRO A 652 48.78 1.65 -26.44
CA PRO A 652 47.61 1.66 -27.34
C PRO A 652 47.92 1.32 -28.84
N SER A 653 46.88 1.08 -29.68
CA SER A 653 46.77 1.63 -31.06
C SER A 653 45.61 0.99 -31.87
N SER A 654 44.99 1.84 -32.68
CA SER A 654 43.89 1.62 -33.64
C SER A 654 44.40 1.05 -34.99
N PRO A 655 43.58 0.91 -36.06
CA PRO A 655 42.57 -0.11 -36.35
C PRO A 655 42.94 -0.94 -37.62
N ALA A 656 42.35 -2.14 -37.80
CA ALA A 656 42.32 -2.77 -39.12
C ALA A 656 41.13 -3.72 -39.27
N ALA A 657 40.44 -3.58 -40.40
CA ALA A 657 39.28 -4.32 -40.83
C ALA A 657 39.58 -5.80 -41.15
N ALA A 658 38.65 -6.70 -40.81
CA ALA A 658 38.52 -7.99 -41.48
C ALA A 658 37.06 -8.47 -41.45
N THR A 659 36.45 -8.44 -42.63
CA THR A 659 35.18 -9.04 -43.02
C THR A 659 35.16 -10.54 -42.73
N LEU A 660 34.08 -11.10 -42.17
CA LEU A 660 33.75 -12.53 -42.31
C LEU A 660 32.25 -12.80 -42.08
N THR A 661 31.57 -12.99 -43.21
CA THR A 661 30.39 -13.81 -43.52
C THR A 661 29.59 -14.49 -42.41
N ARG A 662 28.28 -14.16 -42.37
CA ARG A 662 27.19 -14.96 -41.79
C ARG A 662 27.11 -16.34 -42.46
N SER A 663 27.06 -17.41 -41.67
CA SER A 663 26.50 -18.70 -42.10
C SER A 663 25.41 -19.15 -41.12
N HIS A 664 24.23 -19.41 -41.68
CA HIS A 664 23.14 -20.13 -41.02
C HIS A 664 23.46 -21.63 -41.07
N SER A 665 23.36 -22.34 -39.95
CA SER A 665 23.32 -23.80 -39.93
C SER A 665 22.07 -24.30 -39.23
N VAL A 666 21.22 -24.93 -40.04
CA VAL A 666 20.06 -25.73 -39.64
C VAL A 666 20.58 -27.08 -39.17
N ALA A 667 20.27 -27.50 -37.95
CA ALA A 667 20.63 -28.81 -37.43
C ALA A 667 19.45 -29.80 -37.63
N VAL A 668 19.68 -30.74 -38.55
CA VAL A 668 18.84 -31.92 -38.82
C VAL A 668 19.11 -32.98 -37.75
N TYR A 669 18.06 -33.50 -37.12
CA TYR A 669 18.17 -34.62 -36.17
C TYR A 669 18.05 -35.96 -36.92
N HIS A 670 19.13 -36.74 -36.91
CA HIS A 670 19.10 -38.15 -37.29
C HIS A 670 18.65 -39.00 -36.10
N ARG A 671 17.62 -39.82 -36.33
CA ARG A 671 17.14 -40.88 -35.45
C ARG A 671 17.99 -42.12 -35.72
N MET A 672 18.75 -42.59 -34.73
CA MET A 672 19.33 -43.94 -34.78
C MET A 672 18.37 -44.91 -34.07
N THR A 673 18.09 -45.98 -34.79
CA THR A 673 17.28 -47.17 -34.46
C THR A 673 17.71 -47.86 -33.18
#